data_AF-A0A7V3EMT3-F1
#
_entry.id   AF-A0A7V3EMT3-F1
#
_cell.length_a   1.000
_cell.length_b   1.000
_cell.length_c   1.000
_cell.angle_alpha   90.00
_cell.angle_beta   90.00
_cell.angle_gamma   90.00
#
_symmetry.space_group_name_H-M   'P 1'
#
loop_
_entity.id
_entity.type
_entity.pdbx_description
1 polymer ?
#
loop_
_entity_poly.entity_id
_entity_poly.type
_entity_poly.pdbx_seq_one_letter_code
_entity_poly.pdbx_strand_id
1 'polypeptide(L)'
;MRFSPKTAFPVLLSVCVLAGAARAAAWQPTPPREPRADEIPVAAPGNCDKAGATYILTKDVSAPASAIFLGKDVTLDLNGHTLTYAAGYGNVPNCSFEDGLKDWDVSKAPGAEVKEMPMLHPLVGRKVCILPQGQEIVSCCIDLPVAQRAYYAMAAVASNQTHVGIHVEDENGKGIECACRFGQNVRPCCPEKERSPQLGGGVVFALLFGQPAGKYRIRVKAVKGDCVIDEVDIRPAMDVGIGIVEKTMPWAYYKCILDGDGCAFFDYTKPGAPGEPVDSIPHVSGAGTVKIRNGIVKLGSKAIRTWGIQSTARGVRLEIENVKFEAAGINTNAIYAPSASIRNCRFEIDTPWIIDRHRQEDYAVSLMGEAASEVSGCEFLGGQGQLTVRGDRSRIFDNLLVNRQTVVNHYSLGVGGRGTQVFRNRILPEQGSGILIGRQQGVEIFENEIRVEASPPVNEYAQTDYSVNAIRLTDYNAPKGDPKGWCGNNRIRHNRISVTGRTFPGAHENYKPMTYGIFMSVGGEANHIHENEIAVDQKNPPNDEKHGAYAFYIGGSNQGGVYFNNRIVSNVTPVWIGNLYGGGENVTLYGNTFVKPAGAPAYVPVMLGWYKWPTKNIRFFSNRFEGLEFAVAINDYTTNYSSEYDVGWTLTVKTTPGAEVMVVDKDGREAFRQKADEQGRAVARLVQYRAKGNGRVVEAGRRIVKIERSDVSAYTVKANGKEKSVVLTADAEVEL
;
A
#
# COMPACT_ATOMS: atom_id res chain seq x y z
N MET A 1 -52.65 -34.27 -20.44
CA MET A 1 -52.89 -34.95 -19.14
C MET A 1 -51.56 -35.48 -18.61
N ARG A 2 -51.18 -34.99 -17.42
CA ARG A 2 -50.27 -35.52 -16.38
C ARG A 2 -48.94 -36.18 -16.81
N PHE A 3 -47.86 -35.38 -16.70
CA PHE A 3 -46.53 -35.89 -16.34
C PHE A 3 -46.24 -35.57 -14.87
N SER A 4 -45.66 -36.57 -14.18
CA SER A 4 -45.25 -36.59 -12.77
C SER A 4 -44.04 -35.68 -12.50
N PRO A 5 -43.98 -34.91 -11.39
CA PRO A 5 -42.76 -34.22 -10.98
C PRO A 5 -41.95 -35.07 -10.00
N LYS A 6 -40.68 -35.30 -10.35
CA LYS A 6 -39.65 -35.74 -9.40
C LYS A 6 -39.25 -34.57 -8.52
N THR A 7 -39.39 -34.75 -7.22
CA THR A 7 -38.93 -33.89 -6.14
C THR A 7 -37.40 -33.71 -6.19
N ALA A 8 -36.96 -32.48 -6.48
CA ALA A 8 -35.59 -32.04 -6.23
C ALA A 8 -35.55 -31.38 -4.84
N PHE A 9 -34.71 -31.91 -3.96
CA PHE A 9 -34.36 -31.28 -2.68
C PHE A 9 -33.41 -30.10 -2.96
N PRO A 10 -33.68 -28.88 -2.49
CA PRO A 10 -32.69 -27.82 -2.48
C PRO A 10 -31.75 -28.06 -1.30
N VAL A 11 -30.47 -28.28 -1.57
CA VAL A 11 -29.41 -28.16 -0.56
C VAL A 11 -29.30 -26.67 -0.24
N LEU A 12 -29.92 -26.24 0.86
CA LEU A 12 -29.68 -24.92 1.44
C LEU A 12 -28.20 -24.85 1.84
N LEU A 13 -27.45 -24.02 1.14
CA LEU A 13 -26.14 -23.56 1.57
C LEU A 13 -26.37 -22.67 2.82
N SER A 14 -26.37 -23.25 4.01
CA SER A 14 -26.31 -22.48 5.25
C SER A 14 -24.94 -21.82 5.35
N VAL A 15 -24.84 -20.61 4.80
CA VAL A 15 -23.82 -19.65 5.18
C VAL A 15 -24.11 -19.29 6.64
N CYS A 16 -23.41 -19.92 7.58
CA CYS A 16 -23.36 -19.44 8.96
C CYS A 16 -22.66 -18.07 8.96
N VAL A 17 -23.44 -17.02 8.71
CA VAL A 17 -23.07 -15.65 9.07
C VAL A 17 -23.15 -15.60 10.60
N LEU A 18 -22.08 -15.97 11.28
CA LEU A 18 -21.85 -15.48 12.62
C LEU A 18 -21.68 -13.96 12.46
N ALA A 19 -22.77 -13.23 12.65
CA ALA A 19 -22.78 -11.81 12.87
C ALA A 19 -22.07 -11.53 14.20
N GLY A 20 -20.74 -11.63 14.19
CA GLY A 20 -19.93 -10.95 15.17
C GLY A 20 -20.20 -9.47 14.97
N ALA A 21 -21.03 -8.90 15.84
CA ALA A 21 -21.21 -7.46 15.91
C ALA A 21 -19.84 -6.84 16.21
N ALA A 22 -19.12 -6.44 15.16
CA ALA A 22 -17.92 -5.63 15.29
C ALA A 22 -18.35 -4.34 15.98
N ARG A 23 -18.03 -4.21 17.26
CA ARG A 23 -18.05 -2.93 17.97
C ARG A 23 -16.96 -2.06 17.32
N ALA A 24 -17.31 -1.35 16.25
CA ALA A 24 -16.49 -0.28 15.74
C ALA A 24 -16.68 0.93 16.66
N ALA A 25 -15.73 1.17 17.56
CA ALA A 25 -15.63 2.49 18.20
C ALA A 25 -15.04 3.45 17.16
N ALA A 26 -15.89 3.93 16.25
CA ALA A 26 -15.58 4.98 15.29
C ALA A 26 -15.64 6.36 15.96
N TRP A 27 -15.02 7.38 15.35
CA TRP A 27 -15.16 8.79 15.73
C TRP A 27 -16.62 9.16 16.05
N GLN A 28 -16.82 9.94 17.11
CA GLN A 28 -18.12 10.44 17.52
C GLN A 28 -18.08 11.97 17.65
N PRO A 29 -19.10 12.68 17.12
CA PRO A 29 -19.28 14.10 17.41
C PRO A 29 -19.27 14.35 18.92
N THR A 30 -18.48 15.32 19.36
CA THR A 30 -18.47 15.77 20.76
C THR A 30 -19.32 17.03 20.87
N PRO A 31 -20.29 17.11 21.79
CA PRO A 31 -21.00 18.36 22.04
C PRO A 31 -20.06 19.36 22.73
N PRO A 32 -20.03 20.64 22.28
CA PRO A 32 -19.26 21.67 22.97
C PRO A 32 -19.72 21.89 24.40
N ARG A 33 -18.78 22.30 25.25
CA ARG A 33 -19.03 22.71 26.64
C ARG A 33 -18.25 23.97 27.00
N GLU A 34 -18.65 24.61 28.10
CA GLU A 34 -17.89 25.71 28.66
C GLU A 34 -16.52 25.25 29.21
N PRO A 35 -15.47 26.08 29.09
CA PRO A 35 -14.18 25.87 29.74
C PRO A 35 -14.32 25.78 31.26
N ARG A 36 -13.52 24.91 31.88
CA ARG A 36 -13.34 24.89 33.34
C ARG A 36 -12.36 25.97 33.78
N ALA A 37 -12.35 26.28 35.08
CA ALA A 37 -11.50 27.32 35.64
C ALA A 37 -9.99 27.07 35.46
N ASP A 38 -9.58 25.82 35.31
CA ASP A 38 -8.20 25.37 35.09
C ASP A 38 -7.82 25.20 33.60
N GLU A 39 -8.75 25.45 32.68
CA GLU A 39 -8.55 25.34 31.24
C GLU A 39 -8.36 26.73 30.60
N ILE A 40 -7.56 26.80 29.54
CA ILE A 40 -7.26 28.04 28.83
C ILE A 40 -8.15 28.11 27.58
N PRO A 41 -9.08 29.09 27.49
CA PRO A 41 -9.94 29.22 26.32
C PRO A 41 -9.16 29.68 25.09
N VAL A 42 -9.47 29.09 23.95
CA VAL A 42 -8.87 29.41 22.64
C VAL A 42 -9.99 29.78 21.66
N ALA A 43 -9.95 31.03 21.19
CA ALA A 43 -10.97 31.60 20.32
C ALA A 43 -10.42 32.08 18.96
N ALA A 44 -9.11 31.90 18.72
CA ALA A 44 -8.43 32.36 17.51
C ALA A 44 -7.17 31.49 17.26
N PRO A 45 -6.62 31.51 16.03
CA PRO A 45 -5.33 30.89 15.72
C PRO A 45 -4.19 31.45 16.60
N GLY A 46 -3.16 30.65 16.87
CA GLY A 46 -2.01 31.10 17.66
C GLY A 46 -1.26 29.97 18.39
N ASN A 47 -0.45 30.38 19.36
CA ASN A 47 0.39 29.47 20.14
C ASN A 47 -0.32 29.00 21.42
N CYS A 48 -0.18 27.71 21.72
CA CYS A 48 -0.65 27.07 22.94
C CYS A 48 0.54 26.31 23.57
N ASP A 49 1.41 27.00 24.30
CA ASP A 49 2.75 26.54 24.66
C ASP A 49 3.04 26.45 26.15
N LYS A 50 2.08 26.78 27.02
CA LYS A 50 2.23 26.61 28.46
C LYS A 50 2.23 25.12 28.81
N ALA A 51 3.40 24.58 29.15
CA ALA A 51 3.56 23.19 29.55
C ALA A 51 2.59 22.79 30.68
N GLY A 52 1.98 21.61 30.55
CA GLY A 52 0.98 21.07 31.48
C GLY A 52 -0.42 21.66 31.33
N ALA A 53 -0.63 22.68 30.49
CA ALA A 53 -1.94 23.31 30.32
C ALA A 53 -2.88 22.51 29.42
N THR A 54 -4.18 22.65 29.69
CA THR A 54 -5.26 22.23 28.79
C THR A 54 -5.83 23.47 28.12
N TYR A 55 -5.73 23.51 26.79
CA TYR A 55 -6.33 24.52 25.93
C TYR A 55 -7.63 23.95 25.35
N ILE A 56 -8.68 24.77 25.33
CA ILE A 56 -10.00 24.35 24.89
C ILE A 56 -10.54 25.34 23.87
N LEU A 57 -10.95 24.85 22.69
CA LEU A 57 -11.64 25.71 21.73
C LEU A 57 -13.00 26.12 22.28
N THR A 58 -13.35 27.39 22.14
CA THR A 58 -14.67 27.92 22.57
C THR A 58 -15.60 28.23 21.39
N LYS A 59 -15.10 28.06 20.17
CA LYS A 59 -15.83 28.23 18.91
C LYS A 59 -15.01 27.63 17.77
N ASP A 60 -15.60 27.54 16.59
CA ASP A 60 -14.86 27.24 15.37
C ASP A 60 -13.79 28.30 15.11
N VAL A 61 -12.60 27.86 14.74
CA VAL A 61 -11.43 28.70 14.47
C VAL A 61 -11.03 28.49 13.02
N SER A 62 -10.78 29.59 12.30
CA SER A 62 -10.31 29.54 10.91
C SER A 62 -9.06 30.39 10.74
N ALA A 63 -8.05 29.82 10.08
CA ALA A 63 -6.82 30.50 9.70
C ALA A 63 -6.65 30.48 8.18
N PRO A 64 -6.22 31.59 7.55
CA PRO A 64 -5.91 31.60 6.13
C PRO A 64 -4.61 30.84 5.81
N ALA A 65 -3.75 30.56 6.80
CA ALA A 65 -2.55 29.72 6.64
C ALA A 65 -2.57 28.59 7.69
N SER A 66 -1.44 28.29 8.35
CA SER A 66 -1.41 27.38 9.51
C SER A 66 -2.14 27.99 10.72
N ALA A 67 -2.75 27.13 11.56
CA ALA A 67 -3.70 27.61 12.57
C ALA A 67 -3.16 27.63 14.01
N ILE A 68 -2.74 26.47 14.57
CA ILE A 68 -2.32 26.37 15.97
C ILE A 68 -0.92 25.75 16.07
N PHE A 69 -0.07 26.29 16.95
CA PHE A 69 1.21 25.67 17.32
C PHE A 69 1.23 25.31 18.79
N LEU A 70 1.61 24.06 19.09
CA LEU A 70 1.60 23.53 20.46
C LEU A 70 3.00 23.45 21.04
N GLY A 71 3.11 23.76 22.33
CA GLY A 71 4.30 23.46 23.14
C GLY A 71 4.32 22.01 23.63
N LYS A 72 5.34 21.69 24.42
CA LYS A 72 5.51 20.36 25.04
C LYS A 72 4.54 20.16 26.20
N ASP A 73 4.06 18.94 26.41
CA ASP A 73 3.23 18.56 27.57
C ASP A 73 1.88 19.30 27.62
N VAL A 74 1.31 19.61 26.46
CA VAL A 74 0.06 20.36 26.28
C VAL A 74 -1.09 19.42 25.88
N THR A 75 -2.30 19.72 26.35
CA THR A 75 -3.55 19.15 25.82
C THR A 75 -4.30 20.21 25.03
N LEU A 76 -4.63 19.94 23.77
CA LEU A 76 -5.59 20.70 22.96
C LEU A 76 -6.90 19.90 22.84
N ASP A 77 -7.95 20.41 23.46
CA ASP A 77 -9.32 19.90 23.31
C ASP A 77 -10.06 20.78 22.30
N LEU A 78 -10.40 20.20 21.14
CA LEU A 78 -11.17 20.89 20.12
C LEU A 78 -12.63 21.07 20.54
N ASN A 79 -13.08 20.41 21.61
CA ASN A 79 -14.37 20.68 22.28
C ASN A 79 -15.59 20.68 21.35
N GLY A 80 -15.62 19.76 20.40
CA GLY A 80 -16.69 19.67 19.40
C GLY A 80 -16.60 20.67 18.25
N HIS A 81 -15.62 21.57 18.25
CA HIS A 81 -15.43 22.61 17.25
C HIS A 81 -14.55 22.17 16.07
N THR A 82 -14.60 22.99 15.02
CA THR A 82 -13.79 22.84 13.81
C THR A 82 -12.61 23.83 13.83
N LEU A 83 -11.41 23.30 13.63
CA LEU A 83 -10.21 24.06 13.31
C LEU A 83 -9.97 24.01 11.79
N THR A 84 -10.19 25.12 11.11
CA THR A 84 -9.96 25.26 9.67
C THR A 84 -8.64 25.94 9.38
N TYR A 85 -7.83 25.39 8.49
CA TYR A 85 -6.55 25.95 8.04
C TYR A 85 -6.51 26.06 6.51
N ALA A 86 -5.62 26.91 5.97
CA ALA A 86 -5.56 27.22 4.53
C ALA A 86 -6.93 27.64 3.94
N ALA A 87 -7.64 28.54 4.63
CA ALA A 87 -8.98 28.98 4.22
C ALA A 87 -8.96 30.16 3.24
N GLY A 88 -9.92 30.18 2.31
CA GLY A 88 -10.23 31.35 1.49
C GLY A 88 -9.52 31.42 0.13
N TYR A 89 -9.04 30.28 -0.40
CA TYR A 89 -8.32 30.23 -1.67
C TYR A 89 -9.21 29.82 -2.84
N GLY A 90 -9.06 30.52 -3.97
CA GLY A 90 -9.60 30.09 -5.25
C GLY A 90 -8.73 29.02 -5.91
N ASN A 91 -9.26 28.37 -6.94
CA ASN A 91 -8.51 27.50 -7.85
C ASN A 91 -8.68 28.05 -9.27
N VAL A 92 -7.75 27.70 -10.16
CA VAL A 92 -7.93 27.95 -11.60
C VAL A 92 -9.23 27.25 -12.06
N PRO A 93 -10.19 28.00 -12.64
CA PRO A 93 -11.40 27.41 -13.23
C PRO A 93 -11.03 26.37 -14.28
N ASN A 94 -11.74 25.24 -14.28
CA ASN A 94 -11.49 24.15 -15.24
C ASN A 94 -10.02 23.68 -15.25
N CYS A 95 -9.36 23.65 -14.08
CA CYS A 95 -7.99 23.17 -13.93
C CYS A 95 -7.78 21.71 -14.36
N SER A 96 -8.84 20.89 -14.34
CA SER A 96 -8.83 19.48 -14.76
C SER A 96 -9.29 19.25 -16.21
N PHE A 97 -9.52 20.32 -16.98
CA PHE A 97 -9.96 20.25 -18.39
C PHE A 97 -11.26 19.47 -18.65
N GLU A 98 -12.07 19.19 -17.63
CA GLU A 98 -13.34 18.46 -17.77
C GLU A 98 -14.35 19.22 -18.66
N ASP A 99 -14.25 20.55 -18.70
CA ASP A 99 -15.02 21.43 -19.59
C ASP A 99 -14.28 21.80 -20.89
N GLY A 100 -13.29 21.00 -21.29
CA GLY A 100 -12.46 21.27 -22.47
C GLY A 100 -11.43 22.37 -22.22
N LEU A 101 -11.20 23.24 -23.20
CA LEU A 101 -10.28 24.39 -23.10
C LEU A 101 -10.99 25.69 -22.66
N LYS A 102 -12.21 25.57 -22.12
CA LYS A 102 -12.94 26.72 -21.59
C LYS A 102 -12.11 27.43 -20.51
N ASP A 103 -12.08 28.76 -20.57
CA ASP A 103 -11.36 29.67 -19.65
C ASP A 103 -9.81 29.59 -19.73
N TRP A 104 -9.27 28.88 -20.73
CA TRP A 104 -7.85 28.84 -21.05
C TRP A 104 -7.52 29.67 -22.30
N ASP A 105 -6.48 30.50 -22.23
CA ASP A 105 -5.89 31.13 -23.42
C ASP A 105 -4.94 30.15 -24.11
N VAL A 106 -5.35 29.74 -25.31
CA VAL A 106 -4.64 28.79 -26.17
C VAL A 106 -4.12 29.45 -27.46
N SER A 107 -4.02 30.78 -27.49
CA SER A 107 -3.51 31.52 -28.66
C SER A 107 -2.08 31.12 -29.04
N LYS A 108 -1.28 30.66 -28.07
CA LYS A 108 0.07 30.09 -28.26
C LYS A 108 0.09 28.56 -28.25
N ALA A 109 -1.07 27.93 -28.30
CA ALA A 109 -1.23 26.49 -28.41
C ALA A 109 -2.34 26.09 -29.39
N PRO A 110 -2.22 26.44 -30.69
CA PRO A 110 -3.25 26.14 -31.69
C PRO A 110 -3.49 24.64 -31.91
N GLY A 111 -2.59 23.76 -31.46
CA GLY A 111 -2.76 22.31 -31.50
C GLY A 111 -3.12 21.69 -30.15
N ALA A 112 -3.35 22.49 -29.09
CA ALA A 112 -3.85 21.95 -27.83
C ALA A 112 -5.25 21.37 -28.04
N GLU A 113 -5.48 20.18 -27.50
CA GLU A 113 -6.77 19.51 -27.56
C GLU A 113 -7.06 18.79 -26.24
N VAL A 114 -8.35 18.58 -25.94
CA VAL A 114 -8.77 17.83 -24.76
C VAL A 114 -9.42 16.52 -25.21
N LYS A 115 -8.99 15.40 -24.61
CA LYS A 115 -9.48 14.06 -24.94
C LYS A 115 -9.91 13.31 -23.69
N GLU A 116 -10.97 12.50 -23.82
CA GLU A 116 -11.32 11.49 -22.81
C GLU A 116 -10.35 10.32 -22.90
N MET A 117 -9.53 10.12 -21.85
CA MET A 117 -8.51 9.07 -21.81
C MET A 117 -8.49 8.28 -20.48
N PRO A 118 -9.64 7.93 -19.87
CA PRO A 118 -9.69 7.36 -18.51
C PRO A 118 -9.06 5.97 -18.38
N MET A 119 -8.74 5.30 -19.49
CA MET A 119 -8.13 3.97 -19.49
C MET A 119 -6.66 3.96 -19.97
N LEU A 120 -6.16 5.09 -20.48
CA LEU A 120 -4.77 5.22 -20.94
C LEU A 120 -3.99 6.23 -20.10
N HIS A 121 -4.62 7.37 -19.79
CA HIS A 121 -4.07 8.41 -18.91
C HIS A 121 -5.09 8.78 -17.83
N PRO A 122 -5.43 7.86 -16.91
CA PRO A 122 -6.26 8.17 -15.74
C PRO A 122 -5.48 9.07 -14.78
N LEU A 123 -5.58 10.38 -15.01
CA LEU A 123 -5.12 11.44 -14.11
C LEU A 123 -6.29 11.87 -13.20
N VAL A 124 -6.59 13.16 -13.07
CA VAL A 124 -7.66 13.68 -12.21
C VAL A 124 -8.93 13.86 -13.04
N GLY A 125 -9.81 12.86 -13.00
CA GLY A 125 -11.07 12.88 -13.72
C GLY A 125 -11.06 11.93 -14.92
N ARG A 126 -11.66 12.36 -16.04
CA ARG A 126 -11.84 11.57 -17.26
C ARG A 126 -11.10 12.15 -18.46
N LYS A 127 -10.89 13.46 -18.49
CA LYS A 127 -10.28 14.18 -19.61
C LYS A 127 -8.86 14.61 -19.27
N VAL A 128 -8.05 14.74 -20.32
CA VAL A 128 -6.69 15.26 -20.24
C VAL A 128 -6.45 16.24 -21.38
N CYS A 129 -5.59 17.23 -21.17
CA CYS A 129 -5.14 18.12 -22.23
C CYS A 129 -3.87 17.55 -22.88
N ILE A 130 -3.89 17.41 -24.21
CA ILE A 130 -2.71 17.12 -25.02
C ILE A 130 -2.17 18.45 -25.51
N LEU A 131 -0.99 18.82 -25.03
CA LEU A 131 -0.28 20.05 -25.35
C LEU A 131 0.92 19.75 -26.26
N PRO A 132 0.90 20.15 -27.55
CA PRO A 132 1.99 19.83 -28.45
C PRO A 132 3.32 20.47 -28.05
N GLN A 133 4.43 19.82 -28.39
CA GLN A 133 5.76 20.33 -28.07
C GLN A 133 5.95 21.78 -28.54
N GLY A 134 6.50 22.62 -27.65
CA GLY A 134 6.80 24.03 -27.90
C GLY A 134 5.62 24.97 -27.67
N GLN A 135 4.40 24.45 -27.57
CA GLN A 135 3.18 25.22 -27.35
C GLN A 135 2.93 25.49 -25.86
N GLU A 136 2.12 26.50 -25.59
CA GLU A 136 1.86 27.00 -24.24
C GLU A 136 0.40 27.42 -24.05
N ILE A 137 -0.17 27.05 -22.91
CA ILE A 137 -1.48 27.50 -22.46
C ILE A 137 -1.35 28.40 -21.24
N VAL A 138 -2.31 29.32 -21.08
CA VAL A 138 -2.32 30.31 -20.00
C VAL A 138 -3.68 30.31 -19.30
N SER A 139 -3.70 30.28 -17.98
CA SER A 139 -4.94 30.38 -17.20
C SER A 139 -5.43 31.83 -17.11
N CYS A 140 -6.69 32.01 -16.71
CA CYS A 140 -7.10 33.29 -16.11
C CYS A 140 -6.37 33.56 -14.78
N CYS A 141 -6.43 34.80 -14.29
CA CYS A 141 -5.88 35.13 -12.98
C CYS A 141 -6.77 34.62 -11.85
N ILE A 142 -6.16 34.13 -10.78
CA ILE A 142 -6.80 33.82 -9.51
C ILE A 142 -6.25 34.71 -8.39
N ASP A 143 -7.07 34.94 -7.37
CA ASP A 143 -6.68 35.70 -6.19
C ASP A 143 -5.91 34.80 -5.20
N LEU A 144 -4.69 35.22 -4.85
CA LEU A 144 -3.88 34.65 -3.78
C LEU A 144 -3.95 35.60 -2.57
N PRO A 145 -4.78 35.30 -1.54
CA PRO A 145 -5.14 36.26 -0.50
C PRO A 145 -4.06 36.53 0.56
N VAL A 146 -3.04 35.67 0.67
CA VAL A 146 -2.02 35.78 1.73
C VAL A 146 -0.64 36.02 1.12
N ALA A 147 0.00 37.10 1.54
CA ALA A 147 1.35 37.47 1.12
C ALA A 147 2.42 36.61 1.84
N GLN A 148 3.63 36.56 1.28
CA GLN A 148 4.85 36.06 1.94
C GLN A 148 4.76 34.61 2.46
N ARG A 149 3.99 33.76 1.78
CA ARG A 149 3.85 32.32 2.07
C ARG A 149 4.13 31.46 0.86
N ALA A 150 4.21 30.15 1.06
CA ALA A 150 4.40 29.18 -0.01
C ALA A 150 3.10 28.90 -0.77
N TYR A 151 3.21 28.93 -2.11
CA TYR A 151 2.26 28.37 -3.06
C TYR A 151 2.99 27.50 -4.07
N TYR A 152 2.30 26.50 -4.61
CA TYR A 152 2.78 25.76 -5.77
C TYR A 152 1.90 26.04 -6.97
N ALA A 153 2.53 26.58 -8.02
CA ALA A 153 2.01 26.51 -9.37
C ALA A 153 2.36 25.14 -9.93
N MET A 154 1.39 24.39 -10.47
CA MET A 154 1.58 22.98 -10.76
C MET A 154 0.84 22.50 -12.01
N ALA A 155 1.28 21.35 -12.54
CA ALA A 155 0.57 20.56 -13.52
C ALA A 155 0.79 19.07 -13.23
N ALA A 156 -0.28 18.28 -13.21
CA ALA A 156 -0.17 16.83 -13.29
C ALA A 156 0.25 16.42 -14.71
N VAL A 157 1.16 15.47 -14.83
CA VAL A 157 1.63 14.96 -16.12
C VAL A 157 1.61 13.43 -16.15
N ALA A 158 1.31 12.88 -17.33
CA ALA A 158 1.12 11.45 -17.52
C ALA A 158 2.43 10.63 -17.60
N SER A 159 3.60 11.23 -17.73
CA SER A 159 4.83 10.44 -17.93
C SER A 159 6.07 11.19 -17.51
N ASN A 160 7.09 10.44 -17.08
CA ASN A 160 8.43 10.95 -16.81
C ASN A 160 9.19 11.30 -18.10
N GLN A 161 8.64 10.91 -19.26
CA GLN A 161 9.10 11.36 -20.58
C GLN A 161 8.57 12.75 -20.94
N THR A 162 7.46 13.18 -20.33
CA THR A 162 6.82 14.48 -20.53
C THR A 162 7.60 15.55 -19.76
N HIS A 163 8.16 16.53 -20.49
CA HIS A 163 8.81 17.67 -19.85
C HIS A 163 8.01 18.95 -20.06
N VAL A 164 7.62 19.57 -18.96
CA VAL A 164 6.88 20.84 -18.96
C VAL A 164 7.71 21.96 -18.33
N GLY A 165 7.39 23.20 -18.69
CA GLY A 165 7.81 24.40 -17.98
C GLY A 165 6.61 24.99 -17.25
N ILE A 166 6.78 25.26 -15.95
CA ILE A 166 5.76 25.89 -15.10
C ILE A 166 6.19 27.32 -14.80
N HIS A 167 5.39 28.28 -15.26
CA HIS A 167 5.64 29.71 -15.12
C HIS A 167 4.45 30.38 -14.45
N VAL A 168 4.72 31.49 -13.75
CA VAL A 168 3.69 32.31 -13.10
C VAL A 168 3.85 33.76 -13.55
N GLU A 169 2.73 34.44 -13.75
CA GLU A 169 2.66 35.88 -14.00
C GLU A 169 1.74 36.56 -13.01
N ASP A 170 2.00 37.84 -12.71
CA ASP A 170 1.02 38.70 -12.04
C ASP A 170 -0.09 39.18 -13.01
N GLU A 171 -1.05 39.93 -12.48
CA GLU A 171 -2.15 40.52 -13.26
C GLU A 171 -1.71 41.45 -14.41
N ASN A 172 -0.50 42.00 -14.33
CA ASN A 172 0.06 42.86 -15.38
C ASN A 172 0.85 42.06 -16.43
N GLY A 173 0.86 40.73 -16.33
CA GLY A 173 1.59 39.83 -17.22
C GLY A 173 3.11 39.82 -16.96
N LYS A 174 3.57 40.34 -15.82
CA LYS A 174 4.99 40.28 -15.47
C LYS A 174 5.30 38.89 -14.93
N GLY A 175 6.30 38.24 -15.52
CA GLY A 175 6.80 36.95 -15.06
C GLY A 175 7.37 37.01 -13.64
N ILE A 176 7.02 36.03 -12.82
CA ILE A 176 7.49 35.91 -11.44
C ILE A 176 8.73 35.03 -11.37
N GLU A 177 9.76 35.55 -10.71
CA GLU A 177 10.98 34.83 -10.39
C GLU A 177 11.11 34.66 -8.88
N CYS A 178 11.32 33.43 -8.44
CA CYS A 178 11.56 33.08 -7.03
C CYS A 178 12.80 32.21 -6.92
N ALA A 179 13.54 32.37 -5.83
CA ALA A 179 14.69 31.53 -5.52
C ALA A 179 14.79 31.26 -4.01
N CYS A 180 15.14 30.04 -3.66
CA CYS A 180 15.50 29.67 -2.29
C CYS A 180 17.01 29.85 -2.08
N ARG A 181 17.39 30.39 -0.92
CA ARG A 181 18.78 30.57 -0.52
C ARG A 181 19.12 29.62 0.62
N PHE A 182 20.15 28.81 0.40
CA PHE A 182 20.68 27.83 1.37
C PHE A 182 22.16 28.13 1.60
N GLY A 183 22.43 29.01 2.57
CA GLY A 183 23.76 29.59 2.74
C GLY A 183 24.16 30.42 1.50
N GLN A 184 25.26 30.04 0.85
CA GLN A 184 25.72 30.68 -0.38
C GLN A 184 25.04 30.15 -1.65
N ASN A 185 24.35 29.01 -1.58
CA ASN A 185 23.69 28.42 -2.73
C ASN A 185 22.33 29.08 -2.97
N VAL A 186 22.10 29.57 -4.18
CA VAL A 186 20.80 30.09 -4.63
C VAL A 186 20.22 29.12 -5.65
N ARG A 187 19.00 28.64 -5.41
CA ARG A 187 18.29 27.70 -6.29
C ARG A 187 17.05 28.38 -6.87
N PRO A 188 16.89 28.42 -8.19
CA PRO A 188 15.65 28.91 -8.79
C PRO A 188 14.48 27.99 -8.41
N CYS A 189 13.33 28.58 -8.14
CA CYS A 189 12.12 27.91 -7.66
C CYS A 189 10.90 28.19 -8.54
N CYS A 190 10.80 29.41 -9.04
CA CYS A 190 9.84 29.81 -10.07
C CYS A 190 10.56 30.71 -11.07
N PRO A 191 10.39 30.50 -12.40
CA PRO A 191 9.71 29.36 -13.00
C PRO A 191 10.50 28.06 -12.82
N GLU A 192 9.81 26.93 -12.85
CA GLU A 192 10.43 25.61 -12.91
C GLU A 192 10.49 25.16 -14.38
N LYS A 193 11.71 25.12 -14.94
CA LYS A 193 11.94 24.92 -16.37
C LYS A 193 12.35 23.49 -16.68
N GLU A 194 11.75 22.90 -17.72
CA GLU A 194 12.10 21.59 -18.28
C GLU A 194 12.17 20.51 -17.19
N ARG A 195 11.01 20.17 -16.64
CA ARG A 195 10.89 19.16 -15.59
C ARG A 195 9.89 18.07 -15.94
N SER A 196 10.19 16.90 -15.42
CA SER A 196 9.35 15.71 -15.46
C SER A 196 9.35 15.04 -14.07
N PRO A 197 8.35 14.19 -13.78
CA PRO A 197 8.36 13.30 -12.62
C PRO A 197 9.54 12.33 -12.64
N GLN A 198 9.88 11.75 -11.49
CA GLN A 198 10.98 10.79 -11.41
C GLN A 198 10.71 9.50 -12.21
N LEU A 199 9.50 8.94 -12.09
CA LEU A 199 9.09 7.71 -12.76
C LEU A 199 7.57 7.68 -12.91
N GLY A 200 7.07 7.20 -14.05
CA GLY A 200 5.63 7.21 -14.34
C GLY A 200 5.08 8.65 -14.43
N GLY A 201 3.78 8.82 -14.12
CA GLY A 201 3.17 10.16 -14.00
C GLY A 201 3.33 10.76 -12.60
N GLY A 202 3.11 12.07 -12.48
CA GLY A 202 3.26 12.81 -11.22
C GLY A 202 2.92 14.29 -11.39
N VAL A 203 3.08 15.08 -10.33
CA VAL A 203 2.86 16.54 -10.39
C VAL A 203 4.20 17.27 -10.50
N VAL A 204 4.35 18.05 -11.57
CA VAL A 204 5.44 19.02 -11.74
C VAL A 204 5.00 20.35 -11.15
N PHE A 205 5.85 21.01 -10.37
CA PHE A 205 5.48 22.28 -9.75
C PHE A 205 6.65 23.28 -9.68
N ALA A 206 6.30 24.56 -9.66
CA ALA A 206 7.16 25.68 -9.32
C ALA A 206 6.78 26.23 -7.93
N LEU A 207 7.77 26.51 -7.11
CA LEU A 207 7.57 27.12 -5.79
C LEU A 207 7.52 28.65 -5.93
N LEU A 208 6.34 29.19 -5.67
CA LEU A 208 6.06 30.62 -5.56
C LEU A 208 6.11 31.01 -4.08
N PHE A 209 7.09 31.82 -3.71
CA PHE A 209 7.31 32.25 -2.33
C PHE A 209 7.76 33.72 -2.26
N GLY A 210 7.47 34.37 -1.14
CA GLY A 210 7.90 35.74 -0.88
C GLY A 210 7.16 36.81 -1.71
N GLN A 211 6.04 36.44 -2.33
CA GLN A 211 5.25 37.34 -3.17
C GLN A 211 4.17 38.08 -2.38
N PRO A 212 3.73 39.27 -2.81
CA PRO A 212 2.58 39.94 -2.21
C PRO A 212 1.28 39.15 -2.42
N ALA A 213 0.25 39.48 -1.64
CA ALA A 213 -1.10 39.04 -1.98
C ALA A 213 -1.55 39.75 -3.25
N GLY A 214 -2.30 39.06 -4.11
CA GLY A 214 -2.69 39.64 -5.40
C GLY A 214 -3.17 38.60 -6.39
N LYS A 215 -3.28 39.02 -7.65
CA LYS A 215 -3.76 38.21 -8.76
C LYS A 215 -2.61 37.61 -9.54
N TYR A 216 -2.68 36.29 -9.74
CA TYR A 216 -1.65 35.52 -10.42
C TYR A 216 -2.27 34.53 -11.40
N ARG A 217 -1.56 34.22 -12.47
CA ARG A 217 -1.93 33.18 -13.44
C ARG A 217 -0.78 32.24 -13.73
N ILE A 218 -1.11 31.00 -14.08
CA ILE A 218 -0.14 29.98 -14.46
C ILE A 218 -0.04 29.89 -15.98
N ARG A 219 1.18 29.68 -16.46
CA ARG A 219 1.52 29.36 -17.84
C ARG A 219 2.23 28.01 -17.87
N VAL A 220 1.73 27.09 -18.68
CA VAL A 220 2.32 25.76 -18.85
C VAL A 220 2.78 25.59 -20.28
N LYS A 221 4.08 25.29 -20.44
CA LYS A 221 4.70 25.06 -21.75
C LYS A 221 5.11 23.61 -21.90
N ALA A 222 4.74 22.97 -23.00
CA ALA A 222 5.30 21.69 -23.39
C ALA A 222 6.73 21.92 -23.91
N VAL A 223 7.74 21.33 -23.26
CA VAL A 223 9.16 21.55 -23.60
C VAL A 223 9.71 20.44 -24.47
N LYS A 224 9.47 19.18 -24.09
CA LYS A 224 9.98 18.00 -24.80
C LYS A 224 8.88 16.98 -25.00
N GLY A 225 8.62 16.66 -26.27
CA GLY A 225 7.50 15.85 -26.70
C GLY A 225 6.15 16.55 -26.51
N ASP A 226 5.13 15.95 -27.09
CA ASP A 226 3.74 16.31 -26.77
C ASP A 226 3.46 15.89 -25.32
N CYS A 227 2.85 16.78 -24.57
CA CYS A 227 2.63 16.63 -23.15
C CYS A 227 1.17 16.30 -22.87
N VAL A 228 0.92 15.21 -22.15
CA VAL A 228 -0.42 14.91 -21.60
C VAL A 228 -0.46 15.47 -20.18
N ILE A 229 -1.26 16.52 -19.99
CA ILE A 229 -1.33 17.29 -18.74
C ILE A 229 -2.75 17.35 -18.20
N ASP A 230 -2.85 17.57 -16.90
CA ASP A 230 -4.10 17.68 -16.15
C ASP A 230 -3.88 18.47 -14.84
N GLU A 231 -4.96 18.79 -14.11
CA GLU A 231 -4.96 19.45 -12.79
C GLU A 231 -3.95 20.61 -12.70
N VAL A 232 -4.06 21.57 -13.63
CA VAL A 232 -3.16 22.73 -13.74
C VAL A 232 -3.67 23.89 -12.89
N ASP A 233 -2.92 24.27 -11.87
CA ASP A 233 -3.44 25.17 -10.82
C ASP A 233 -2.33 25.93 -10.06
N ILE A 234 -2.71 26.90 -9.23
CA ILE A 234 -1.85 27.52 -8.21
C ILE A 234 -2.51 27.35 -6.84
N ARG A 235 -1.89 26.59 -5.94
CA ARG A 235 -2.49 26.20 -4.65
C ARG A 235 -1.67 26.63 -3.45
N PRO A 236 -2.31 26.93 -2.30
CA PRO A 236 -1.60 27.08 -1.04
C PRO A 236 -0.86 25.79 -0.70
N ALA A 237 0.38 25.92 -0.21
CA ALA A 237 1.23 24.79 0.13
C ALA A 237 1.83 24.90 1.52
N MET A 238 2.19 23.76 2.12
CA MET A 238 2.95 23.64 3.37
C MET A 238 2.23 24.11 4.65
N ASP A 239 0.92 24.38 4.58
CA ASP A 239 0.15 24.72 5.78
C ASP A 239 -0.05 23.52 6.69
N VAL A 240 -0.19 23.83 7.98
CA VAL A 240 -0.48 22.86 9.02
C VAL A 240 -1.67 23.32 9.86
N GLY A 241 -2.65 22.45 10.11
CA GLY A 241 -3.71 22.72 11.08
C GLY A 241 -3.14 22.91 12.48
N ILE A 242 -2.40 21.90 12.96
CA ILE A 242 -1.74 21.89 14.27
C ILE A 242 -0.26 21.50 14.13
N GLY A 243 0.65 22.40 14.48
CA GLY A 243 2.10 22.20 14.41
C GLY A 243 2.76 21.92 15.76
N ILE A 244 3.69 20.97 15.80
CA ILE A 244 4.58 20.70 16.94
C ILE A 244 6.03 20.69 16.44
N VAL A 245 6.80 21.73 16.77
CA VAL A 245 8.03 22.06 16.03
C VAL A 245 9.27 21.88 16.90
N GLU A 246 10.06 20.83 16.64
CA GLU A 246 11.45 20.75 17.14
C GLU A 246 12.40 21.41 16.16
N LYS A 247 12.22 21.11 14.88
CA LYS A 247 13.03 21.68 13.81
C LYS A 247 12.21 21.90 12.56
N THR A 248 12.64 22.84 11.74
CA THR A 248 12.09 23.02 10.39
C THR A 248 12.90 22.19 9.39
N MET A 249 12.34 21.98 8.20
CA MET A 249 13.03 21.36 7.08
C MET A 249 12.70 22.17 5.82
N PRO A 250 13.58 23.07 5.37
CA PRO A 250 13.24 24.09 4.37
C PRO A 250 13.34 23.62 2.91
N TRP A 251 13.33 22.31 2.65
CA TRP A 251 13.64 21.74 1.34
C TRP A 251 12.38 21.61 0.46
N ALA A 252 11.76 22.74 0.10
CA ALA A 252 10.44 22.76 -0.55
C ALA A 252 10.44 22.78 -2.09
N TYR A 253 11.52 23.18 -2.76
CA TYR A 253 11.49 23.28 -4.24
C TYR A 253 11.52 21.90 -4.91
N TYR A 254 11.11 21.85 -6.18
CA TYR A 254 10.80 20.62 -6.92
C TYR A 254 11.82 19.50 -6.77
N LYS A 255 13.10 19.79 -7.04
CA LYS A 255 14.17 18.78 -7.00
C LYS A 255 14.36 18.18 -5.61
N CYS A 256 14.31 18.98 -4.53
CA CYS A 256 14.44 18.46 -3.17
C CYS A 256 13.33 17.46 -2.85
N ILE A 257 12.10 17.76 -3.27
CA ILE A 257 10.98 16.84 -3.07
C ILE A 257 11.20 15.53 -3.83
N LEU A 258 11.70 15.57 -5.07
CA LEU A 258 12.00 14.33 -5.80
C LEU A 258 13.21 13.56 -5.28
N ASP A 259 14.21 14.25 -4.72
CA ASP A 259 15.39 13.63 -4.15
C ASP A 259 15.10 12.97 -2.78
N GLY A 260 13.89 13.15 -2.24
CA GLY A 260 13.49 12.57 -0.96
C GLY A 260 13.81 13.45 0.25
N ASP A 261 14.20 14.70 0.04
CA ASP A 261 14.50 15.62 1.15
C ASP A 261 13.24 15.87 2.00
N GLY A 262 13.45 16.05 3.30
CA GLY A 262 12.38 16.37 4.24
C GLY A 262 11.91 17.80 4.05
N CYS A 263 10.59 18.03 4.06
CA CYS A 263 10.01 19.37 4.00
C CYS A 263 8.92 19.50 5.07
N ALA A 264 9.14 20.40 6.01
CA ALA A 264 8.26 20.63 7.15
C ALA A 264 8.44 22.07 7.65
N PHE A 265 7.34 22.78 7.90
CA PHE A 265 7.36 24.15 8.42
C PHE A 265 8.23 25.13 7.62
N PHE A 266 8.19 25.03 6.28
CA PHE A 266 9.00 25.86 5.38
C PHE A 266 8.80 27.36 5.66
N ASP A 267 7.55 27.83 5.67
CA ASP A 267 7.18 29.24 5.91
C ASP A 267 7.57 29.75 7.30
N TYR A 268 7.87 28.84 8.23
CA TYR A 268 8.24 29.15 9.62
C TYR A 268 9.72 28.93 9.90
N THR A 269 10.55 28.75 8.86
CA THR A 269 12.00 28.62 9.02
C THR A 269 12.65 29.99 9.23
N LYS A 270 13.51 30.08 10.25
CA LYS A 270 14.26 31.30 10.55
C LYS A 270 15.21 31.65 9.39
N PRO A 271 15.15 32.88 8.84
CA PRO A 271 16.05 33.30 7.76
C PRO A 271 17.52 33.13 8.15
N GLY A 272 18.28 32.41 7.33
CA GLY A 272 19.71 32.18 7.56
C GLY A 272 20.05 31.06 8.55
N ALA A 273 19.06 30.44 9.20
CA ALA A 273 19.26 29.32 10.13
C ALA A 273 18.39 28.11 9.74
N PRO A 274 18.79 27.34 8.70
CA PRO A 274 18.08 26.13 8.29
C PRO A 274 17.92 25.15 9.46
N GLY A 275 16.69 24.70 9.71
CA GLY A 275 16.39 23.81 10.82
C GLY A 275 15.84 24.50 12.06
N GLU A 276 15.99 25.81 12.18
CA GLU A 276 15.45 26.57 13.32
C GLU A 276 14.10 27.20 12.95
N PRO A 277 13.07 27.09 13.81
CA PRO A 277 11.85 27.85 13.64
C PRO A 277 12.07 29.35 13.93
N VAL A 278 11.22 30.20 13.36
CA VAL A 278 11.16 31.63 13.74
C VAL A 278 10.77 31.79 15.22
N ASP A 279 11.20 32.87 15.86
CA ASP A 279 11.05 33.08 17.32
C ASP A 279 9.58 33.16 17.77
N SER A 280 8.64 33.42 16.85
CA SER A 280 7.20 33.41 17.13
C SER A 280 6.59 32.02 17.22
N ILE A 281 7.34 30.95 16.95
CA ILE A 281 6.85 29.56 17.00
C ILE A 281 7.46 28.84 18.20
N PRO A 282 6.66 28.12 19.00
CA PRO A 282 7.17 27.33 20.12
C PRO A 282 8.16 26.27 19.65
N HIS A 283 9.36 26.29 20.21
CA HIS A 283 10.39 25.28 19.97
C HIS A 283 10.26 24.14 21.01
N VAL A 284 9.90 22.94 20.54
CA VAL A 284 9.60 21.76 21.35
C VAL A 284 10.74 20.76 21.28
N SER A 285 11.42 20.50 22.40
CA SER A 285 12.53 19.54 22.47
C SER A 285 12.44 18.62 23.70
N GLY A 286 13.12 17.48 23.63
CA GLY A 286 13.16 16.49 24.70
C GLY A 286 11.92 15.61 24.80
N ALA A 287 11.89 14.76 25.83
CA ALA A 287 10.79 13.82 26.06
C ALA A 287 9.53 14.55 26.55
N GLY A 288 8.36 14.14 26.04
CA GLY A 288 7.08 14.69 26.46
C GLY A 288 5.89 14.04 25.76
N THR A 289 4.70 14.55 26.04
CA THR A 289 3.45 14.10 25.39
C THR A 289 2.58 15.28 24.99
N VAL A 290 1.99 15.24 23.80
CA VAL A 290 0.98 16.23 23.37
C VAL A 290 -0.32 15.50 23.09
N LYS A 291 -1.43 16.00 23.65
CA LYS A 291 -2.76 15.41 23.50
C LYS A 291 -3.64 16.29 22.62
N ILE A 292 -4.33 15.69 21.66
CA ILE A 292 -5.26 16.40 20.76
C ILE A 292 -6.55 15.60 20.69
N ARG A 293 -7.70 16.20 20.99
CA ARG A 293 -8.96 15.45 21.06
C ARG A 293 -10.22 16.21 20.68
N ASN A 294 -11.29 15.46 20.41
CA ASN A 294 -12.70 15.89 20.39
C ASN A 294 -13.06 17.00 19.39
N GLY A 295 -12.88 16.80 18.09
CA GLY A 295 -13.36 17.80 17.12
C GLY A 295 -12.95 17.50 15.68
N ILE A 296 -12.91 18.55 14.87
CA ILE A 296 -12.63 18.45 13.44
C ILE A 296 -11.41 19.32 13.09
N VAL A 297 -10.44 18.76 12.39
CA VAL A 297 -9.36 19.50 11.73
C VAL A 297 -9.62 19.47 10.23
N LYS A 298 -9.83 20.63 9.64
CA LYS A 298 -10.33 20.77 8.27
C LYS A 298 -9.43 21.65 7.42
N LEU A 299 -9.09 21.19 6.23
CA LEU A 299 -8.52 22.02 5.20
C LEU A 299 -9.63 22.88 4.57
N GLY A 300 -9.44 24.20 4.55
CA GLY A 300 -10.45 25.18 4.13
C GLY A 300 -10.58 25.36 2.61
N SER A 301 -9.61 24.91 1.83
CA SER A 301 -9.58 25.02 0.36
C SER A 301 -8.72 23.91 -0.24
N LYS A 302 -8.92 23.55 -1.52
CA LYS A 302 -8.01 22.60 -2.19
C LYS A 302 -6.56 23.11 -2.10
N ALA A 303 -5.67 22.26 -1.62
CA ALA A 303 -4.27 22.64 -1.38
C ALA A 303 -3.30 21.62 -1.96
N ILE A 304 -2.00 21.81 -1.71
CA ILE A 304 -0.96 20.84 -2.08
C ILE A 304 0.10 20.72 -0.99
N ARG A 305 0.47 19.50 -0.61
CA ARG A 305 1.42 19.22 0.47
C ARG A 305 1.11 19.99 1.76
N THR A 306 -0.04 19.67 2.36
CA THR A 306 -0.46 20.24 3.64
C THR A 306 -0.75 19.12 4.63
N TRP A 307 -0.82 19.46 5.92
CA TRP A 307 -1.06 18.49 6.99
C TRP A 307 -2.11 18.98 7.98
N GLY A 308 -3.03 18.11 8.40
CA GLY A 308 -3.89 18.41 9.55
C GLY A 308 -3.06 18.58 10.83
N ILE A 309 -2.15 17.65 11.08
CA ILE A 309 -1.14 17.70 12.13
C ILE A 309 0.23 17.41 11.53
N GLN A 310 1.22 18.25 11.83
CA GLN A 310 2.62 17.97 11.55
C GLN A 310 3.43 18.08 12.84
N SER A 311 4.28 17.09 13.10
CA SER A 311 5.24 17.11 14.20
C SER A 311 6.63 16.76 13.70
N THR A 312 7.62 17.57 14.06
CA THR A 312 9.05 17.22 13.90
C THR A 312 9.70 16.85 15.23
N ALA A 313 8.96 16.92 16.34
CA ALA A 313 9.46 16.67 17.68
C ALA A 313 9.61 15.18 17.98
N ARG A 314 10.84 14.66 17.84
CA ARG A 314 11.17 13.23 17.94
C ARG A 314 10.97 12.68 19.35
N GLY A 315 11.20 13.50 20.36
CA GLY A 315 11.02 13.12 21.77
C GLY A 315 9.58 13.19 22.28
N VAL A 316 8.66 13.76 21.50
CA VAL A 316 7.27 13.98 21.92
C VAL A 316 6.35 12.95 21.29
N ARG A 317 5.66 12.18 22.13
CA ARG A 317 4.61 11.26 21.69
C ARG A 317 3.30 12.02 21.52
N LEU A 318 2.61 11.82 20.40
CA LEU A 318 1.27 12.35 20.21
C LEU A 318 0.22 11.37 20.73
N GLU A 319 -0.78 11.86 21.46
CA GLU A 319 -2.00 11.15 21.81
C GLU A 319 -3.19 11.83 21.12
N ILE A 320 -3.75 11.18 20.10
CA ILE A 320 -4.82 11.74 19.28
C ILE A 320 -6.07 10.88 19.47
N GLU A 321 -7.15 11.49 19.94
CA GLU A 321 -8.36 10.76 20.30
C GLU A 321 -9.63 11.48 19.83
N ASN A 322 -10.52 10.76 19.16
CA ASN A 322 -11.82 11.29 18.74
C ASN A 322 -11.71 12.58 17.89
N VAL A 323 -10.80 12.57 16.91
CA VAL A 323 -10.61 13.68 15.95
C VAL A 323 -10.99 13.23 14.54
N LYS A 324 -11.73 14.09 13.83
CA LYS A 324 -12.00 13.96 12.40
C LYS A 324 -11.06 14.85 11.59
N PHE A 325 -10.50 14.32 10.51
CA PHE A 325 -9.70 15.06 9.54
C PHE A 325 -10.43 15.11 8.21
N GLU A 326 -10.53 16.31 7.63
CA GLU A 326 -11.09 16.54 6.30
C GLU A 326 -10.06 17.31 5.46
N ALA A 327 -9.56 16.70 4.38
CA ALA A 327 -8.60 17.36 3.49
C ALA A 327 -8.81 16.95 2.03
N ALA A 328 -8.58 17.90 1.12
CA ALA A 328 -8.71 17.68 -0.32
C ALA A 328 -7.62 18.42 -1.11
N GLY A 329 -7.06 17.78 -2.14
CA GLY A 329 -5.99 18.36 -2.96
C GLY A 329 -4.89 17.35 -3.30
N ILE A 330 -3.70 17.83 -3.63
CA ILE A 330 -2.58 16.95 -4.00
C ILE A 330 -1.66 16.73 -2.80
N ASN A 331 -1.43 15.48 -2.40
CA ASN A 331 -0.65 15.16 -1.19
C ASN A 331 -1.13 15.95 0.06
N THR A 332 -2.44 16.11 0.25
CA THR A 332 -3.00 16.73 1.45
C THR A 332 -3.23 15.66 2.50
N ASN A 333 -2.35 15.61 3.49
CA ASN A 333 -2.28 14.52 4.46
C ASN A 333 -2.94 14.92 5.79
N ALA A 334 -3.36 13.94 6.58
CA ALA A 334 -3.90 14.19 7.91
C ALA A 334 -2.79 14.36 8.94
N ILE A 335 -1.84 13.43 9.02
CA ILE A 335 -0.84 13.40 10.10
C ILE A 335 0.53 13.04 9.54
N TYR A 336 1.53 13.84 9.87
CA TYR A 336 2.95 13.47 9.77
C TYR A 336 3.61 13.64 11.13
N ALA A 337 4.10 12.54 11.72
CA ALA A 337 4.71 12.58 13.04
C ALA A 337 5.77 11.48 13.23
N PRO A 338 6.69 11.61 14.20
CA PRO A 338 7.62 10.54 14.55
C PRO A 338 6.91 9.32 15.15
N SER A 339 6.01 9.53 16.11
CA SER A 339 5.22 8.44 16.70
C SER A 339 3.91 8.96 17.30
N ALA A 340 2.89 8.11 17.35
CA ALA A 340 1.60 8.48 17.91
C ALA A 340 0.83 7.29 18.51
N SER A 341 -0.08 7.61 19.42
CA SER A 341 -1.23 6.80 19.79
C SER A 341 -2.48 7.45 19.20
N ILE A 342 -3.15 6.80 18.26
CA ILE A 342 -4.30 7.34 17.54
C ILE A 342 -5.51 6.43 17.81
N ARG A 343 -6.57 7.00 18.37
CA ARG A 343 -7.76 6.23 18.79
C ARG A 343 -9.06 6.88 18.35
N ASN A 344 -9.98 6.06 17.84
CA ASN A 344 -11.35 6.47 17.50
C ASN A 344 -11.40 7.71 16.59
N CYS A 345 -10.47 7.81 15.63
CA CYS A 345 -10.36 8.95 14.73
C CYS A 345 -10.96 8.62 13.36
N ARG A 346 -11.27 9.66 12.59
CA ARG A 346 -11.79 9.52 11.23
C ARG A 346 -11.01 10.38 10.26
N PHE A 347 -10.61 9.81 9.14
CA PHE A 347 -9.80 10.44 8.12
C PHE A 347 -10.57 10.42 6.79
N GLU A 348 -11.00 11.59 6.33
CA GLU A 348 -11.66 11.78 5.03
C GLU A 348 -10.71 12.58 4.13
N ILE A 349 -9.97 11.85 3.29
CA ILE A 349 -8.87 12.41 2.51
C ILE A 349 -9.16 12.25 1.02
N ASP A 350 -9.40 13.35 0.34
CA ASP A 350 -9.59 13.40 -1.10
C ASP A 350 -8.30 13.85 -1.79
N THR A 351 -7.39 12.90 -1.97
CA THR A 351 -6.16 13.10 -2.73
C THR A 351 -6.23 12.28 -4.01
N PRO A 352 -6.67 12.86 -5.15
CA PRO A 352 -6.87 12.11 -6.39
C PRO A 352 -5.57 11.79 -7.13
N TRP A 353 -4.47 12.49 -6.81
CA TRP A 353 -3.15 12.32 -7.43
C TRP A 353 -2.01 12.70 -6.47
N ILE A 354 -0.75 12.42 -6.85
CA ILE A 354 0.44 12.74 -6.05
C ILE A 354 1.58 13.31 -6.88
N ILE A 355 2.49 14.00 -6.19
CA ILE A 355 3.76 14.50 -6.71
C ILE A 355 4.68 13.31 -7.06
N ASP A 356 4.97 12.46 -6.07
CA ASP A 356 5.86 11.31 -6.24
C ASP A 356 5.41 10.10 -5.41
N ARG A 357 4.74 9.19 -6.10
CA ARG A 357 5.30 7.86 -6.30
C ARG A 357 5.92 7.09 -5.13
N HIS A 358 7.18 7.43 -4.90
CA HIS A 358 8.13 6.69 -4.08
C HIS A 358 8.18 7.20 -2.64
N ARG A 359 7.50 8.32 -2.35
CA ARG A 359 7.48 8.94 -1.03
C ARG A 359 6.42 8.30 -0.14
N GLN A 360 6.83 7.29 0.62
CA GLN A 360 5.97 6.72 1.68
C GLN A 360 5.57 7.74 2.77
N GLU A 361 6.28 8.87 2.87
CA GLU A 361 5.92 9.98 3.77
C GLU A 361 4.62 10.69 3.37
N ASP A 362 4.13 10.44 2.15
CA ASP A 362 2.95 11.08 1.60
C ASP A 362 1.67 10.22 1.74
N TYR A 363 1.67 9.26 2.67
CA TYR A 363 0.44 8.61 3.13
C TYR A 363 -0.38 9.59 3.96
N ALA A 364 -1.71 9.41 3.97
CA ALA A 364 -2.62 10.26 4.75
C ALA A 364 -2.20 10.35 6.22
N VAL A 365 -1.78 9.23 6.82
CA VAL A 365 -1.15 9.18 8.14
C VAL A 365 0.23 8.52 8.02
N SER A 366 1.26 9.27 8.40
CA SER A 366 2.66 8.85 8.31
C SER A 366 3.36 8.94 9.66
N LEU A 367 3.70 7.78 10.22
CA LEU A 367 4.37 7.64 11.52
C LEU A 367 5.81 7.11 11.31
N MET A 368 6.76 8.04 11.17
CA MET A 368 8.05 7.78 10.51
C MET A 368 9.26 7.66 11.45
N GLY A 369 9.04 7.75 12.77
CA GLY A 369 10.07 7.57 13.77
C GLY A 369 10.27 6.11 14.19
N GLU A 370 11.28 5.88 15.02
CA GLU A 370 11.69 4.55 15.49
C GLU A 370 10.83 4.03 16.65
N ALA A 371 10.13 4.94 17.35
CA ALA A 371 9.30 4.60 18.49
C ALA A 371 7.99 3.92 18.06
N ALA A 372 7.59 2.89 18.83
CA ALA A 372 6.36 2.15 18.59
C ALA A 372 5.12 3.06 18.59
N SER A 373 4.30 2.90 17.56
CA SER A 373 3.02 3.60 17.41
C SER A 373 1.84 2.66 17.62
N GLU A 374 0.70 3.22 17.99
CA GLU A 374 -0.55 2.49 18.12
C GLU A 374 -1.66 3.21 17.37
N VAL A 375 -2.41 2.47 16.55
CA VAL A 375 -3.55 3.00 15.79
C VAL A 375 -4.73 2.04 15.93
N SER A 376 -5.83 2.50 16.53
CA SER A 376 -6.99 1.64 16.75
C SER A 376 -8.35 2.34 16.68
N GLY A 377 -9.39 1.60 16.29
CA GLY A 377 -10.75 2.15 16.22
C GLY A 377 -10.93 3.24 15.17
N CYS A 378 -10.00 3.37 14.22
CA CYS A 378 -10.02 4.48 13.26
C CYS A 378 -10.69 4.09 11.94
N GLU A 379 -11.25 5.09 11.27
CA GLU A 379 -11.79 4.97 9.91
C GLU A 379 -10.95 5.81 8.94
N PHE A 380 -10.41 5.16 7.91
CA PHE A 380 -9.65 5.81 6.84
C PHE A 380 -10.43 5.70 5.53
N LEU A 381 -10.81 6.85 4.97
CA LEU A 381 -11.65 6.93 3.77
C LEU A 381 -10.96 7.78 2.71
N GLY A 382 -10.79 7.18 1.53
CA GLY A 382 -10.09 7.80 0.41
C GLY A 382 -8.56 7.80 0.60
N GLY A 383 -7.91 8.75 -0.06
CA GLY A 383 -6.47 8.87 -0.17
C GLY A 383 -5.86 7.92 -1.20
N GLN A 384 -4.56 8.07 -1.40
CA GLN A 384 -3.76 7.19 -2.27
C GLN A 384 -3.13 6.05 -1.47
N GLY A 385 -2.73 6.34 -0.23
CA GLY A 385 -2.31 5.39 0.79
C GLY A 385 -2.70 5.97 2.15
N GLN A 386 -3.13 5.12 3.08
CA GLN A 386 -3.89 5.60 4.24
C GLN A 386 -3.06 5.67 5.51
N LEU A 387 -2.29 4.63 5.80
CA LEU A 387 -1.45 4.55 7.00
C LEU A 387 -0.09 3.93 6.69
N THR A 388 0.99 4.54 7.19
CA THR A 388 2.31 3.91 7.26
C THR A 388 2.91 4.07 8.65
N VAL A 389 3.60 3.03 9.13
CA VAL A 389 4.29 3.00 10.42
C VAL A 389 5.71 2.49 10.25
N ARG A 390 6.69 3.09 10.94
CA ARG A 390 8.10 2.63 10.93
C ARG A 390 8.61 2.09 12.25
N GLY A 391 8.03 2.50 13.37
CA GLY A 391 8.51 2.09 14.69
C GLY A 391 8.35 0.60 14.94
N ASP A 392 9.37 -0.02 15.51
CA ASP A 392 9.35 -1.44 15.90
C ASP A 392 8.22 -1.72 16.89
N ARG A 393 7.60 -2.90 16.80
CA ARG A 393 6.54 -3.38 17.69
C ARG A 393 5.33 -2.44 17.74
N SER A 394 5.04 -1.76 16.63
CA SER A 394 3.81 -0.98 16.49
C SER A 394 2.58 -1.89 16.45
N ARG A 395 1.41 -1.36 16.81
CA ARG A 395 0.13 -2.11 16.85
C ARG A 395 -0.95 -1.37 16.06
N ILE A 396 -1.57 -2.07 15.12
CA ILE A 396 -2.61 -1.52 14.23
C ILE A 396 -3.80 -2.46 14.26
N PHE A 397 -4.89 -2.05 14.90
CA PHE A 397 -6.01 -2.98 15.13
C PHE A 397 -7.39 -2.34 15.21
N ASP A 398 -8.42 -3.12 14.91
CA ASP A 398 -9.82 -2.69 14.99
C ASP A 398 -10.11 -1.42 14.14
N ASN A 399 -9.43 -1.26 12.99
CA ASN A 399 -9.61 -0.13 12.06
C ASN A 399 -10.39 -0.52 10.79
N LEU A 400 -11.01 0.47 10.14
CA LEU A 400 -11.58 0.37 8.79
C LEU A 400 -10.70 1.17 7.81
N LEU A 401 -10.25 0.52 6.73
CA LEU A 401 -9.40 1.11 5.69
C LEU A 401 -10.04 0.97 4.31
N VAL A 402 -10.48 2.08 3.72
CA VAL A 402 -11.17 2.17 2.41
C VAL A 402 -10.39 3.09 1.48
N ASN A 403 -9.29 2.57 0.93
CA ASN A 403 -8.37 3.31 0.06
C ASN A 403 -8.96 3.52 -1.35
N ARG A 404 -8.57 4.63 -2.01
CA ARG A 404 -8.93 4.95 -3.41
C ARG A 404 -7.67 5.24 -4.22
N GLN A 405 -6.83 4.22 -4.31
CA GLN A 405 -5.51 4.29 -4.92
C GLN A 405 -5.59 4.37 -6.46
N THR A 406 -5.14 5.48 -7.03
CA THR A 406 -4.98 5.70 -8.48
C THR A 406 -3.50 5.71 -8.92
N VAL A 407 -2.57 5.62 -7.97
CA VAL A 407 -1.11 5.55 -8.20
C VAL A 407 -0.49 4.35 -7.49
N VAL A 408 0.62 3.80 -7.97
CA VAL A 408 1.20 2.60 -7.33
C VAL A 408 1.98 2.92 -6.04
N ASN A 409 2.39 1.87 -5.32
CA ASN A 409 3.19 1.90 -4.08
C ASN A 409 2.53 2.49 -2.83
N HIS A 410 1.36 3.11 -2.95
CA HIS A 410 0.59 3.63 -1.82
C HIS A 410 -0.50 2.62 -1.43
N TYR A 411 -0.17 1.71 -0.51
CA TYR A 411 -1.08 0.67 -0.04
C TYR A 411 -2.06 1.25 0.99
N SER A 412 -3.15 0.54 1.29
CA SER A 412 -4.00 0.91 2.43
C SER A 412 -3.16 0.97 3.72
N LEU A 413 -2.24 0.02 3.90
CA LEU A 413 -1.31 -0.02 5.02
C LEU A 413 0.12 -0.37 4.59
N GLY A 414 1.06 0.53 4.85
CA GLY A 414 2.50 0.28 4.83
C GLY A 414 3.01 -0.18 6.19
N VAL A 415 3.53 -1.41 6.29
CA VAL A 415 4.06 -1.98 7.53
C VAL A 415 5.58 -1.92 7.51
N GLY A 416 6.12 -0.94 8.24
CA GLY A 416 7.50 -0.90 8.69
C GLY A 416 7.65 -1.36 10.15
N GLY A 417 8.90 -1.46 10.57
CA GLY A 417 9.27 -1.86 11.93
C GLY A 417 9.21 -3.38 12.15
N ARG A 418 10.17 -3.88 12.91
CA ARG A 418 10.25 -5.29 13.32
C ARG A 418 9.20 -5.61 14.37
N GLY A 419 8.59 -6.79 14.28
CA GLY A 419 7.62 -7.24 15.29
C GLY A 419 6.31 -6.46 15.31
N THR A 420 6.02 -5.66 14.27
CA THR A 420 4.76 -4.92 14.15
C THR A 420 3.58 -5.90 14.02
N GLN A 421 2.47 -5.59 14.68
CA GLN A 421 1.26 -6.41 14.71
C GLN A 421 0.09 -5.67 14.03
N VAL A 422 -0.56 -6.34 13.08
CA VAL A 422 -1.74 -5.84 12.35
C VAL A 422 -2.87 -6.83 12.50
N PHE A 423 -3.92 -6.48 13.25
CA PHE A 423 -4.97 -7.46 13.56
C PHE A 423 -6.38 -6.90 13.70
N ARG A 424 -7.39 -7.72 13.37
CA ARG A 424 -8.82 -7.34 13.46
C ARG A 424 -9.20 -6.06 12.71
N ASN A 425 -8.45 -5.72 11.66
CA ASN A 425 -8.80 -4.63 10.76
C ASN A 425 -9.72 -5.12 9.64
N ARG A 426 -10.53 -4.21 9.11
CA ARG A 426 -11.29 -4.37 7.87
C ARG A 426 -10.63 -3.52 6.80
N ILE A 427 -9.97 -4.16 5.84
CA ILE A 427 -9.20 -3.51 4.77
C ILE A 427 -9.95 -3.77 3.47
N LEU A 428 -10.73 -2.78 3.07
CA LEU A 428 -11.74 -2.86 2.01
C LEU A 428 -11.52 -1.72 1.01
N PRO A 429 -10.36 -1.64 0.33
CA PRO A 429 -10.11 -0.61 -0.68
C PRO A 429 -11.21 -0.60 -1.76
N GLU A 430 -11.67 0.59 -2.13
CA GLU A 430 -12.50 0.80 -3.33
C GLU A 430 -11.66 0.52 -4.58
N GLN A 431 -10.41 0.94 -4.56
CA GLN A 431 -9.40 0.68 -5.57
C GLN A 431 -8.03 0.60 -4.90
N GLY A 432 -7.23 -0.38 -5.28
CA GLY A 432 -5.85 -0.53 -4.79
C GLY A 432 -5.61 -1.71 -3.86
N SER A 433 -4.42 -1.71 -3.28
CA SER A 433 -3.90 -2.83 -2.50
C SER A 433 -4.15 -2.67 -0.99
N GLY A 434 -4.15 -3.80 -0.29
CA GLY A 434 -4.30 -3.89 1.17
C GLY A 434 -3.00 -3.54 1.89
N ILE A 435 -2.19 -4.54 2.24
CA ILE A 435 -1.01 -4.41 3.12
C ILE A 435 0.30 -4.62 2.35
N LEU A 436 1.29 -3.77 2.60
CA LEU A 436 2.68 -3.94 2.15
C LEU A 436 3.62 -4.19 3.34
N ILE A 437 4.36 -5.29 3.31
CA ILE A 437 5.53 -5.54 4.16
C ILE A 437 6.79 -5.34 3.31
N GLY A 438 7.58 -4.31 3.64
CA GLY A 438 8.84 -4.01 2.96
C GLY A 438 10.05 -4.24 3.86
N ARG A 439 10.86 -5.26 3.60
CA ARG A 439 12.13 -5.54 4.30
C ARG A 439 12.02 -5.63 5.84
N GLN A 440 10.95 -6.23 6.36
CA GLN A 440 10.71 -6.37 7.80
C GLN A 440 10.79 -7.82 8.29
N GLN A 441 11.03 -7.96 9.59
CA GLN A 441 11.10 -9.27 10.25
C GLN A 441 10.13 -9.38 11.43
N GLY A 442 9.60 -10.59 11.64
CA GLY A 442 8.75 -10.89 12.80
C GLY A 442 7.38 -10.18 12.79
N VAL A 443 6.95 -9.61 11.66
CA VAL A 443 5.64 -8.98 11.54
C VAL A 443 4.54 -10.03 11.66
N GLU A 444 3.49 -9.73 12.41
CA GLU A 444 2.29 -10.57 12.51
C GLU A 444 1.07 -9.87 11.89
N ILE A 445 0.42 -10.51 10.92
CA ILE A 445 -0.85 -10.08 10.34
C ILE A 445 -1.91 -11.14 10.62
N PHE A 446 -2.89 -10.86 11.47
CA PHE A 446 -3.87 -11.86 11.87
C PHE A 446 -5.28 -11.37 12.14
N GLU A 447 -6.28 -12.24 11.97
CA GLU A 447 -7.69 -11.92 12.25
C GLU A 447 -8.24 -10.72 11.45
N ASN A 448 -7.63 -10.35 10.32
CA ASN A 448 -8.12 -9.26 9.48
C ASN A 448 -9.13 -9.77 8.43
N GLU A 449 -10.06 -8.90 8.04
CA GLU A 449 -10.86 -9.04 6.83
C GLU A 449 -10.22 -8.17 5.74
N ILE A 450 -9.82 -8.78 4.62
CA ILE A 450 -9.18 -8.07 3.50
C ILE A 450 -9.91 -8.43 2.21
N ARG A 451 -10.40 -7.42 1.49
CA ARG A 451 -11.01 -7.59 0.17
C ARG A 451 -10.30 -6.73 -0.85
N VAL A 452 -9.81 -7.35 -1.92
CA VAL A 452 -9.19 -6.65 -3.04
C VAL A 452 -9.79 -7.12 -4.36
N GLU A 453 -9.87 -6.19 -5.30
CA GLU A 453 -10.37 -6.45 -6.64
C GLU A 453 -9.35 -5.94 -7.66
N ALA A 454 -9.30 -6.56 -8.83
CA ALA A 454 -8.52 -6.02 -9.94
C ALA A 454 -8.95 -4.57 -10.16
N SER A 455 -7.96 -3.71 -10.33
CA SER A 455 -8.16 -2.28 -10.56
C SER A 455 -8.24 -2.01 -12.06
N PRO A 456 -8.94 -0.96 -12.51
CA PRO A 456 -8.70 -0.40 -13.84
C PRO A 456 -7.23 0.05 -13.99
N PRO A 457 -6.79 0.34 -15.24
CA PRO A 457 -5.50 0.97 -15.50
C PRO A 457 -5.22 2.12 -14.54
N VAL A 458 -3.96 2.20 -14.12
CA VAL A 458 -3.38 3.42 -13.56
C VAL A 458 -2.39 3.95 -14.58
N ASN A 459 -2.14 5.26 -14.59
CA ASN A 459 -1.43 5.92 -15.66
C ASN A 459 -0.04 5.31 -15.99
N GLU A 460 0.71 4.82 -14.99
CA GLU A 460 2.01 4.17 -15.22
C GLU A 460 1.90 2.76 -15.83
N TYR A 461 0.84 2.02 -15.50
CA TYR A 461 0.68 0.62 -15.87
C TYR A 461 -0.45 0.42 -16.89
N ALA A 462 -0.89 1.48 -17.57
CA ALA A 462 -2.02 1.40 -18.49
C ALA A 462 -1.76 0.53 -19.73
N GLN A 463 -0.50 0.19 -20.01
CA GLN A 463 -0.08 -0.62 -21.14
C GLN A 463 0.74 -1.85 -20.74
N THR A 464 0.68 -2.24 -19.47
CA THR A 464 1.41 -3.41 -18.95
C THR A 464 0.64 -4.04 -17.78
N ASP A 465 1.25 -4.99 -17.07
CA ASP A 465 0.70 -5.61 -15.88
C ASP A 465 0.59 -4.66 -14.69
N TYR A 466 -0.60 -4.65 -14.07
CA TYR A 466 -0.83 -3.96 -12.81
C TYR A 466 -1.28 -4.95 -11.74
N SER A 467 -0.54 -5.01 -10.63
CA SER A 467 -0.82 -5.91 -9.52
C SER A 467 -1.54 -5.21 -8.37
N VAL A 468 -2.70 -5.75 -8.01
CA VAL A 468 -3.43 -5.40 -6.78
C VAL A 468 -3.28 -6.55 -5.78
N ASN A 469 -2.84 -6.24 -4.56
CA ASN A 469 -2.43 -7.25 -3.59
C ASN A 469 -3.22 -7.11 -2.29
N ALA A 470 -3.77 -8.20 -1.75
CA ALA A 470 -4.31 -8.17 -0.39
C ALA A 470 -3.16 -8.01 0.62
N ILE A 471 -2.10 -8.81 0.48
CA ILE A 471 -0.85 -8.69 1.23
C ILE A 471 0.34 -8.92 0.28
N ARG A 472 1.28 -7.98 0.24
CA ARG A 472 2.55 -8.12 -0.47
C ARG A 472 3.72 -8.12 0.50
N LEU A 473 4.64 -9.07 0.34
CA LEU A 473 5.94 -9.07 0.99
C LEU A 473 7.01 -8.87 -0.07
N THR A 474 7.88 -7.88 0.17
CA THR A 474 8.99 -7.64 -0.74
C THR A 474 10.25 -7.16 -0.03
N ASP A 475 11.38 -7.73 -0.42
CA ASP A 475 12.72 -7.24 -0.05
C ASP A 475 13.64 -7.09 -1.27
N TYR A 476 13.09 -7.19 -2.48
CA TYR A 476 13.83 -7.24 -3.74
C TYR A 476 14.85 -8.39 -3.78
N ASN A 477 14.45 -9.55 -3.24
CA ASN A 477 15.26 -10.75 -3.12
C ASN A 477 16.55 -10.56 -2.29
N ALA A 478 16.50 -9.65 -1.30
CA ALA A 478 17.63 -9.37 -0.42
C ALA A 478 17.95 -10.60 0.45
N PRO A 479 19.23 -11.02 0.57
CA PRO A 479 19.60 -12.14 1.41
C PRO A 479 19.46 -11.81 2.91
N LYS A 480 19.38 -12.84 3.75
CA LYS A 480 19.43 -12.68 5.21
C LYS A 480 20.67 -11.87 5.62
N GLY A 481 20.47 -10.85 6.45
CA GLY A 481 21.56 -9.99 6.92
C GLY A 481 21.90 -8.82 6.01
N ASP A 482 21.16 -8.59 4.92
CA ASP A 482 21.34 -7.41 4.06
C ASP A 482 21.27 -6.10 4.88
N PRO A 483 22.21 -5.16 4.69
CA PRO A 483 22.29 -3.93 5.48
C PRO A 483 21.09 -3.00 5.28
N LYS A 484 20.37 -3.11 4.15
CA LYS A 484 19.12 -2.38 3.89
C LYS A 484 17.89 -3.11 4.47
N GLY A 485 18.07 -4.29 5.05
CA GLY A 485 17.02 -5.15 5.60
C GLY A 485 16.50 -6.20 4.62
N TRP A 486 15.90 -7.27 5.16
CA TRP A 486 15.33 -8.43 4.43
C TRP A 486 13.93 -8.78 4.93
N CYS A 487 13.19 -9.66 4.26
CA CYS A 487 11.96 -10.22 4.83
C CYS A 487 12.22 -11.58 5.48
N GLY A 488 11.77 -11.79 6.72
CA GLY A 488 11.99 -13.06 7.41
C GLY A 488 11.14 -13.27 8.66
N ASN A 489 10.73 -14.52 8.91
CA ASN A 489 9.95 -14.92 10.08
C ASN A 489 8.66 -14.10 10.29
N ASN A 490 8.09 -13.55 9.21
CA ASN A 490 6.78 -12.89 9.26
C ASN A 490 5.68 -13.96 9.28
N ARG A 491 4.57 -13.70 9.98
CA ARG A 491 3.45 -14.63 10.15
C ARG A 491 2.14 -13.99 9.71
N ILE A 492 1.46 -14.63 8.77
CA ILE A 492 0.17 -14.20 8.23
C ILE A 492 -0.83 -15.30 8.52
N ARG A 493 -1.74 -15.09 9.48
CA ARG A 493 -2.62 -16.16 9.98
C ARG A 493 -4.03 -15.75 10.36
N HIS A 494 -5.00 -16.67 10.27
CA HIS A 494 -6.39 -16.42 10.65
C HIS A 494 -7.04 -15.22 9.95
N ASN A 495 -6.55 -14.80 8.78
CA ASN A 495 -7.17 -13.73 8.01
C ASN A 495 -8.25 -14.31 7.09
N ARG A 496 -9.28 -13.50 6.82
CA ARG A 496 -10.24 -13.74 5.74
C ARG A 496 -9.88 -12.84 4.56
N ILE A 497 -9.51 -13.44 3.44
CA ILE A 497 -9.03 -12.73 2.25
C ILE A 497 -9.97 -13.04 1.08
N SER A 498 -10.49 -12.00 0.44
CA SER A 498 -11.29 -12.09 -0.78
C SER A 498 -10.56 -11.41 -1.94
N VAL A 499 -10.38 -12.14 -3.04
CA VAL A 499 -9.65 -11.71 -4.22
C VAL A 499 -10.56 -11.81 -5.43
N THR A 500 -10.81 -10.69 -6.11
CA THR A 500 -11.63 -10.70 -7.33
C THR A 500 -10.85 -10.27 -8.55
N GLY A 501 -10.69 -11.16 -9.52
CA GLY A 501 -10.12 -10.83 -10.84
C GLY A 501 -11.21 -10.38 -11.81
N ARG A 502 -10.86 -9.50 -12.76
CA ARG A 502 -11.68 -9.16 -13.93
C ARG A 502 -10.86 -8.49 -15.02
N THR A 503 -11.41 -8.43 -16.23
CA THR A 503 -10.90 -7.60 -17.33
C THR A 503 -11.60 -6.24 -17.37
N PHE A 504 -11.02 -5.31 -18.13
CA PHE A 504 -11.55 -3.95 -18.27
C PHE A 504 -11.76 -3.60 -19.75
N PRO A 505 -13.02 -3.59 -20.23
CA PRO A 505 -13.33 -3.14 -21.58
C PRO A 505 -12.80 -1.73 -21.85
N GLY A 506 -12.20 -1.51 -23.01
CA GLY A 506 -11.61 -0.22 -23.39
C GLY A 506 -10.22 0.05 -22.81
N ALA A 507 -9.67 -0.85 -21.98
CA ALA A 507 -8.24 -0.81 -21.64
C ALA A 507 -7.37 -1.10 -22.87
N HIS A 508 -6.13 -0.62 -22.83
CA HIS A 508 -5.13 -0.92 -23.86
C HIS A 508 -4.92 -2.44 -24.00
N GLU A 509 -4.64 -2.94 -25.20
CA GLU A 509 -4.53 -4.39 -25.47
C GLU A 509 -3.42 -5.11 -24.68
N ASN A 510 -2.41 -4.35 -24.25
CA ASN A 510 -1.29 -4.82 -23.43
C ASN A 510 -1.53 -4.66 -21.93
N TYR A 511 -2.64 -4.03 -21.51
CA TYR A 511 -2.97 -3.91 -20.10
C TYR A 511 -3.29 -5.27 -19.49
N LYS A 512 -2.69 -5.58 -18.33
CA LYS A 512 -2.90 -6.86 -17.66
C LYS A 512 -3.35 -6.67 -16.21
N PRO A 513 -4.65 -6.74 -15.91
CA PRO A 513 -5.14 -6.64 -14.54
C PRO A 513 -4.84 -7.93 -13.77
N MET A 514 -4.02 -7.82 -12.72
CA MET A 514 -3.62 -8.94 -11.88
C MET A 514 -4.00 -8.70 -10.42
N THR A 515 -4.52 -9.71 -9.73
CA THR A 515 -4.96 -9.58 -8.33
C THR A 515 -4.55 -10.77 -7.49
N TYR A 516 -3.90 -10.52 -6.36
CA TYR A 516 -3.30 -11.58 -5.54
C TYR A 516 -3.77 -11.50 -4.09
N GLY A 517 -4.01 -12.66 -3.48
CA GLY A 517 -4.17 -12.77 -2.03
C GLY A 517 -2.85 -12.48 -1.34
N ILE A 518 -1.89 -13.38 -1.50
CA ILE A 518 -0.51 -13.19 -1.03
C ILE A 518 0.43 -13.09 -2.23
N PHE A 519 1.17 -11.98 -2.32
CA PHE A 519 2.30 -11.83 -3.22
C PHE A 519 3.62 -11.92 -2.44
N MET A 520 4.38 -12.98 -2.69
CA MET A 520 5.70 -13.21 -2.10
C MET A 520 6.82 -12.94 -3.12
N SER A 521 7.69 -11.98 -2.81
CA SER A 521 8.94 -11.71 -3.54
C SER A 521 10.08 -11.40 -2.57
N VAL A 522 10.65 -12.45 -1.99
CA VAL A 522 11.63 -12.34 -0.90
C VAL A 522 12.84 -13.26 -1.05
N GLY A 523 13.99 -12.83 -0.53
CA GLY A 523 15.24 -13.60 -0.55
C GLY A 523 15.83 -13.91 0.83
N GLY A 524 15.28 -13.31 1.89
CA GLY A 524 15.84 -13.33 3.22
C GLY A 524 15.71 -14.68 3.94
N GLU A 525 14.61 -14.85 4.67
CA GLU A 525 14.29 -16.07 5.40
C GLU A 525 12.85 -16.50 5.10
N ALA A 526 12.50 -17.73 5.49
CA ALA A 526 11.14 -18.23 5.34
C ALA A 526 10.12 -17.34 6.09
N ASN A 527 8.99 -17.11 5.44
CA ASN A 527 7.81 -16.46 6.00
C ASN A 527 6.68 -17.49 6.07
N HIS A 528 5.77 -17.33 7.04
CA HIS A 528 4.76 -18.33 7.38
C HIS A 528 3.35 -17.80 7.10
N ILE A 529 2.62 -18.50 6.23
CA ILE A 529 1.24 -18.16 5.84
C ILE A 529 0.36 -19.32 6.25
N HIS A 530 -0.47 -19.18 7.28
CA HIS A 530 -1.22 -20.32 7.77
C HIS A 530 -2.60 -20.03 8.33
N GLU A 531 -3.49 -21.02 8.27
CA GLU A 531 -4.80 -20.93 8.90
C GLU A 531 -5.63 -19.72 8.40
N ASN A 532 -5.39 -19.28 7.17
CA ASN A 532 -6.17 -18.23 6.52
C ASN A 532 -7.31 -18.86 5.71
N GLU A 533 -8.41 -18.12 5.59
CA GLU A 533 -9.48 -18.39 4.64
C GLU A 533 -9.31 -17.47 3.42
N ILE A 534 -9.10 -18.03 2.24
CA ILE A 534 -8.88 -17.27 1.00
C ILE A 534 -9.93 -17.67 -0.04
N ALA A 535 -10.69 -16.70 -0.51
CA ALA A 535 -11.64 -16.85 -1.61
C ALA A 535 -11.11 -16.13 -2.85
N VAL A 536 -11.02 -16.84 -3.97
CA VAL A 536 -10.60 -16.32 -5.27
C VAL A 536 -11.75 -16.45 -6.26
N ASP A 537 -12.17 -15.31 -6.81
CA ASP A 537 -13.24 -15.22 -7.78
C ASP A 537 -12.76 -14.47 -9.03
N GLN A 538 -12.39 -15.21 -10.06
CA GLN A 538 -12.09 -14.66 -11.37
C GLN A 538 -13.38 -14.51 -12.17
N LYS A 539 -13.77 -13.27 -12.47
CA LYS A 539 -14.98 -12.96 -13.26
C LYS A 539 -14.86 -13.35 -14.73
N ASN A 540 -13.63 -13.42 -15.24
CA ASN A 540 -13.35 -13.77 -16.64
C ASN A 540 -12.45 -15.01 -16.71
N PRO A 541 -12.92 -16.20 -16.30
CA PRO A 541 -12.08 -17.40 -16.30
C PRO A 541 -11.80 -17.88 -17.73
N PRO A 542 -10.66 -18.57 -17.98
CA PRO A 542 -9.62 -18.93 -17.02
C PRO A 542 -8.68 -17.76 -16.69
N ASN A 543 -7.76 -17.97 -15.73
CA ASN A 543 -6.57 -17.12 -15.63
C ASN A 543 -5.66 -17.35 -16.84
N ASP A 544 -5.01 -16.29 -17.32
CA ASP A 544 -3.99 -16.36 -18.37
C ASP A 544 -2.91 -15.27 -18.20
N GLU A 545 -2.10 -15.03 -19.25
CA GLU A 545 -1.03 -14.02 -19.24
C GLU A 545 -1.52 -12.57 -19.42
N LYS A 546 -2.81 -12.37 -19.72
CA LYS A 546 -3.45 -11.07 -19.89
C LYS A 546 -4.29 -10.67 -18.68
N HIS A 547 -4.76 -11.59 -17.86
CA HIS A 547 -5.40 -11.27 -16.58
C HIS A 547 -5.38 -12.48 -15.65
N GLY A 548 -5.40 -12.23 -14.33
CA GLY A 548 -5.41 -13.34 -13.39
C GLY A 548 -5.68 -12.98 -11.94
N ALA A 549 -6.35 -13.89 -11.23
CA ALA A 549 -6.55 -13.83 -9.80
C ALA A 549 -5.96 -15.07 -9.12
N TYR A 550 -5.12 -14.87 -8.11
CA TYR A 550 -4.40 -15.96 -7.43
C TYR A 550 -4.50 -15.82 -5.91
N ALA A 551 -4.63 -16.93 -5.20
CA ALA A 551 -4.50 -16.97 -3.75
C ALA A 551 -3.04 -16.75 -3.36
N PHE A 552 -2.12 -17.47 -4.01
CA PHE A 552 -0.67 -17.39 -3.78
C PHE A 552 0.06 -17.11 -5.10
N TYR A 553 0.75 -15.98 -5.15
CA TYR A 553 1.58 -15.55 -6.26
C TYR A 553 3.02 -15.40 -5.78
N ILE A 554 3.91 -16.31 -6.17
CA ILE A 554 5.27 -16.43 -5.61
C ILE A 554 6.28 -16.34 -6.76
N GLY A 555 7.00 -15.23 -6.85
CA GLY A 555 7.94 -14.97 -7.95
C GLY A 555 8.99 -13.95 -7.58
N GLY A 556 10.15 -14.05 -8.23
CA GLY A 556 11.35 -13.29 -7.84
C GLY A 556 11.71 -13.54 -6.39
N SER A 557 11.68 -14.80 -5.95
CA SER A 557 11.82 -15.18 -4.54
C SER A 557 12.71 -16.41 -4.37
N ASN A 558 13.83 -16.23 -3.68
CA ASN A 558 14.69 -17.35 -3.27
C ASN A 558 14.19 -18.03 -1.99
N GLN A 559 13.33 -17.37 -1.21
CA GLN A 559 12.77 -17.90 0.04
C GLN A 559 11.24 -17.77 0.04
N GLY A 560 10.58 -18.48 -0.89
CA GLY A 560 9.15 -18.28 -1.16
C GLY A 560 8.20 -18.68 -0.03
N GLY A 561 8.68 -19.37 1.01
CA GLY A 561 8.03 -19.47 2.31
C GLY A 561 7.26 -20.78 2.57
N VAL A 562 6.55 -20.81 3.70
CA VAL A 562 5.86 -22.00 4.19
C VAL A 562 4.37 -21.68 4.37
N TYR A 563 3.51 -22.42 3.68
CA TYR A 563 2.08 -22.19 3.60
C TYR A 563 1.33 -23.41 4.15
N PHE A 564 0.57 -23.27 5.22
CA PHE A 564 -0.06 -24.44 5.83
C PHE A 564 -1.41 -24.22 6.47
N ASN A 565 -2.23 -25.28 6.50
CA ASN A 565 -3.56 -25.26 7.11
C ASN A 565 -4.46 -24.11 6.60
N ASN A 566 -4.18 -23.55 5.42
CA ASN A 566 -5.05 -22.55 4.81
C ASN A 566 -6.22 -23.25 4.11
N ARG A 567 -7.36 -22.57 4.04
CA ARG A 567 -8.52 -22.99 3.25
C ARG A 567 -8.68 -22.05 2.06
N ILE A 568 -8.54 -22.59 0.85
CA ILE A 568 -8.60 -21.85 -0.41
C ILE A 568 -9.83 -22.30 -1.20
N VAL A 569 -10.74 -21.37 -1.47
CA VAL A 569 -11.87 -21.59 -2.39
C VAL A 569 -11.59 -20.81 -3.67
N SER A 570 -11.61 -21.45 -4.83
CA SER A 570 -11.28 -20.78 -6.10
C SER A 570 -12.09 -21.31 -7.28
N ASN A 571 -12.41 -20.45 -8.24
CA ASN A 571 -12.99 -20.86 -9.52
C ASN A 571 -11.96 -20.97 -10.67
N VAL A 572 -10.69 -20.70 -10.39
CA VAL A 572 -9.54 -20.76 -11.32
C VAL A 572 -8.29 -21.31 -10.61
N THR A 573 -7.17 -21.52 -11.33
CA THR A 573 -5.87 -21.88 -10.73
C THR A 573 -5.45 -20.90 -9.63
N PRO A 574 -5.44 -21.30 -8.34
CA PRO A 574 -5.19 -20.38 -7.23
C PRO A 574 -3.70 -20.17 -6.90
N VAL A 575 -2.79 -21.03 -7.37
CA VAL A 575 -1.36 -20.97 -7.00
C VAL A 575 -0.49 -20.85 -8.24
N TRP A 576 0.38 -19.85 -8.27
CA TRP A 576 1.43 -19.71 -9.29
C TRP A 576 2.79 -19.41 -8.65
N ILE A 577 3.75 -20.32 -8.83
CA ILE A 577 5.12 -20.22 -8.33
C ILE A 577 6.08 -20.18 -9.51
N GLY A 578 7.03 -19.23 -9.54
CA GLY A 578 7.86 -18.99 -10.71
C GLY A 578 7.00 -18.41 -11.84
N ASN A 579 6.91 -17.10 -11.92
CA ASN A 579 5.89 -16.41 -12.70
C ASN A 579 6.49 -15.21 -13.46
N LEU A 580 5.63 -14.31 -13.96
CA LEU A 580 6.03 -13.11 -14.70
C LEU A 580 7.05 -12.25 -13.93
N TYR A 581 7.00 -12.27 -12.59
CA TYR A 581 7.89 -11.49 -11.74
C TYR A 581 9.29 -12.13 -11.57
N GLY A 582 9.45 -13.41 -11.88
CA GLY A 582 10.71 -14.14 -11.76
C GLY A 582 10.57 -15.55 -11.20
N GLY A 583 11.71 -16.23 -11.02
CA GLY A 583 11.77 -17.61 -10.48
C GLY A 583 11.25 -17.72 -9.04
N GLY A 584 10.99 -18.94 -8.60
CA GLY A 584 10.50 -19.22 -7.24
C GLY A 584 11.21 -20.42 -6.62
N GLU A 585 11.76 -20.23 -5.43
CA GLU A 585 12.49 -21.29 -4.71
C GLU A 585 12.01 -21.46 -3.27
N ASN A 586 12.27 -22.64 -2.70
CA ASN A 586 12.10 -22.94 -1.28
C ASN A 586 10.68 -22.67 -0.79
N VAL A 587 9.71 -23.26 -1.48
CA VAL A 587 8.28 -23.14 -1.15
C VAL A 587 7.77 -24.47 -0.61
N THR A 588 7.12 -24.46 0.54
CA THR A 588 6.46 -25.65 1.10
C THR A 588 4.99 -25.36 1.35
N LEU A 589 4.09 -26.15 0.76
CA LEU A 589 2.65 -26.11 0.99
C LEU A 589 2.23 -27.40 1.70
N TYR A 590 1.67 -27.34 2.90
CA TYR A 590 1.18 -28.54 3.58
C TYR A 590 -0.11 -28.38 4.38
N GLY A 591 -0.93 -29.44 4.43
CA GLY A 591 -2.17 -29.43 5.21
C GLY A 591 -3.22 -28.42 4.74
N ASN A 592 -3.03 -27.79 3.57
CA ASN A 592 -3.99 -26.83 3.03
C ASN A 592 -5.18 -27.58 2.42
N THR A 593 -6.35 -26.95 2.43
CA THR A 593 -7.55 -27.45 1.75
C THR A 593 -7.88 -26.56 0.56
N PHE A 594 -7.88 -27.13 -0.64
CA PHE A 594 -8.28 -26.46 -1.87
C PHE A 594 -9.67 -26.94 -2.29
N VAL A 595 -10.59 -26.00 -2.51
CA VAL A 595 -11.98 -26.29 -2.83
C VAL A 595 -12.35 -25.66 -4.16
N LYS A 596 -12.82 -26.48 -5.11
CA LYS A 596 -13.44 -26.03 -6.35
C LYS A 596 -14.96 -25.97 -6.17
N PRO A 597 -15.60 -24.78 -6.22
CA PRO A 597 -17.04 -24.67 -6.16
C PRO A 597 -17.74 -25.46 -7.27
N ALA A 598 -18.95 -25.93 -6.98
CA ALA A 598 -19.82 -26.52 -8.01
C ALA A 598 -20.07 -25.51 -9.14
N GLY A 599 -20.01 -25.98 -10.40
CA GLY A 599 -20.19 -25.13 -11.58
C GLY A 599 -18.96 -24.31 -12.01
N ALA A 600 -17.87 -24.27 -11.23
CA ALA A 600 -16.63 -23.64 -11.66
C ALA A 600 -15.97 -24.43 -12.83
N PRO A 601 -15.34 -23.73 -13.79
CA PRO A 601 -14.68 -24.37 -14.93
C PRO A 601 -13.54 -25.30 -14.47
N ALA A 602 -13.10 -26.18 -15.37
CA ALA A 602 -11.95 -27.04 -15.10
C ALA A 602 -10.66 -26.21 -15.05
N TYR A 603 -9.81 -26.46 -14.06
CA TYR A 603 -8.49 -25.86 -13.92
C TYR A 603 -7.57 -26.80 -13.13
N VAL A 604 -6.26 -26.55 -13.20
CA VAL A 604 -5.26 -27.23 -12.37
C VAL A 604 -4.99 -26.40 -11.11
N PRO A 605 -4.82 -27.01 -9.92
CA PRO A 605 -4.67 -26.26 -8.68
C PRO A 605 -3.34 -25.51 -8.56
N VAL A 606 -2.30 -25.93 -9.30
CA VAL A 606 -0.96 -25.35 -9.20
C VAL A 606 -0.37 -25.14 -10.59
N MET A 607 0.23 -23.97 -10.79
CA MET A 607 1.07 -23.65 -11.93
C MET A 607 2.50 -23.35 -11.45
N LEU A 608 3.49 -23.95 -12.12
CA LEU A 608 4.91 -23.77 -11.85
C LEU A 608 5.65 -23.24 -13.08
N GLY A 609 6.53 -22.27 -12.86
CA GLY A 609 7.43 -21.75 -13.87
C GLY A 609 6.77 -20.80 -14.86
N TRP A 610 7.61 -20.00 -15.52
CA TRP A 610 7.22 -19.16 -16.65
C TRP A 610 8.45 -18.82 -17.50
N TYR A 611 8.38 -19.02 -18.81
CA TYR A 611 9.47 -18.69 -19.74
C TYR A 611 10.82 -19.33 -19.35
N LYS A 612 11.75 -18.51 -18.81
CA LYS A 612 13.10 -18.84 -18.33
C LYS A 612 13.22 -18.82 -16.80
N TRP A 613 12.09 -18.73 -16.10
CA TRP A 613 12.01 -18.60 -14.65
C TRP A 613 11.46 -19.91 -14.05
N PRO A 614 12.30 -20.96 -13.93
CA PRO A 614 11.88 -22.22 -13.36
C PRO A 614 11.68 -22.08 -11.85
N THR A 615 11.16 -23.16 -11.28
CA THR A 615 11.05 -23.32 -9.83
C THR A 615 12.02 -24.36 -9.28
N LYS A 616 12.42 -24.20 -8.01
CA LYS A 616 13.36 -25.09 -7.32
C LYS A 616 12.90 -25.38 -5.90
N ASN A 617 13.08 -26.62 -5.45
CA ASN A 617 12.76 -27.02 -4.08
C ASN A 617 11.31 -26.66 -3.66
N ILE A 618 10.35 -26.99 -4.52
CA ILE A 618 8.92 -26.80 -4.27
C ILE A 618 8.36 -28.09 -3.68
N ARG A 619 7.61 -28.01 -2.59
CA ARG A 619 7.13 -29.20 -1.87
C ARG A 619 5.66 -29.12 -1.51
N PHE A 620 4.92 -30.18 -1.79
CA PHE A 620 3.50 -30.33 -1.44
C PHE A 620 3.31 -31.53 -0.53
N PHE A 621 2.85 -31.33 0.71
CA PHE A 621 2.62 -32.42 1.66
C PHE A 621 1.20 -32.43 2.19
N SER A 622 0.49 -33.56 2.12
CA SER A 622 -0.78 -33.73 2.85
C SER A 622 -1.82 -32.64 2.57
N ASN A 623 -1.89 -32.11 1.34
CA ASN A 623 -2.90 -31.11 0.97
C ASN A 623 -4.19 -31.83 0.51
N ARG A 624 -5.35 -31.31 0.92
CA ARG A 624 -6.67 -31.83 0.53
C ARG A 624 -7.23 -31.06 -0.67
N PHE A 625 -7.84 -31.78 -1.61
CA PHE A 625 -8.50 -31.21 -2.79
C PHE A 625 -9.95 -31.69 -2.85
N GLU A 626 -10.89 -30.73 -2.90
CA GLU A 626 -12.33 -30.99 -2.91
C GLU A 626 -12.94 -30.51 -4.23
N GLY A 627 -13.59 -31.42 -4.97
CA GLY A 627 -14.16 -31.11 -6.28
C GLY A 627 -13.11 -30.96 -7.39
N LEU A 628 -11.84 -31.21 -7.10
CA LEU A 628 -10.72 -31.25 -8.06
C LEU A 628 -9.66 -32.26 -7.59
N GLU A 629 -8.80 -32.71 -8.50
CA GLU A 629 -7.64 -33.55 -8.18
C GLU A 629 -6.37 -32.71 -8.08
N PHE A 630 -5.38 -33.22 -7.34
CA PHE A 630 -4.05 -32.62 -7.36
C PHE A 630 -3.43 -32.76 -8.75
N ALA A 631 -3.05 -31.62 -9.35
CA ALA A 631 -2.33 -31.57 -10.59
C ALA A 631 -1.44 -30.32 -10.64
N VAL A 632 -0.36 -30.41 -11.41
CA VAL A 632 0.59 -29.32 -11.64
C VAL A 632 0.69 -29.07 -13.13
N ALA A 633 0.45 -27.83 -13.57
CA ALA A 633 0.88 -27.38 -14.89
C ALA A 633 2.27 -26.76 -14.78
N ILE A 634 3.18 -27.18 -15.67
CA ILE A 634 4.48 -26.55 -15.84
C ILE A 634 4.40 -25.62 -17.05
N ASN A 635 4.67 -24.34 -16.84
CA ASN A 635 4.63 -23.30 -17.87
C ASN A 635 6.05 -22.81 -18.25
N ASP A 636 7.05 -23.66 -18.08
CA ASP A 636 8.38 -23.45 -18.66
C ASP A 636 8.30 -23.66 -20.17
N TYR A 637 8.73 -22.67 -20.95
CA TYR A 637 8.66 -22.77 -22.41
C TYR A 637 9.95 -22.41 -23.14
N THR A 638 11.04 -22.21 -22.41
CA THR A 638 12.40 -22.12 -22.94
C THR A 638 13.15 -23.43 -22.73
N THR A 639 13.90 -23.87 -23.74
CA THR A 639 14.78 -25.05 -23.64
C THR A 639 15.81 -24.87 -22.52
N ASN A 640 16.12 -25.96 -21.79
CA ASN A 640 17.06 -26.03 -20.65
C ASN A 640 16.59 -25.45 -19.31
N TYR A 641 15.37 -24.92 -19.22
CA TYR A 641 14.77 -24.52 -17.95
C TYR A 641 13.72 -25.54 -17.53
N SER A 642 13.77 -25.94 -16.26
CA SER A 642 13.01 -27.07 -15.75
C SER A 642 12.58 -26.80 -14.31
N SER A 643 11.28 -26.68 -14.11
CA SER A 643 10.65 -26.66 -12.80
C SER A 643 10.64 -28.06 -12.18
N GLU A 644 10.95 -28.11 -10.90
CA GLU A 644 10.92 -29.33 -10.09
C GLU A 644 10.03 -29.17 -8.86
N TYR A 645 9.41 -30.26 -8.44
CA TYR A 645 8.62 -30.30 -7.23
C TYR A 645 8.58 -31.70 -6.60
N ASP A 646 8.40 -31.72 -5.29
CA ASP A 646 8.20 -32.92 -4.49
C ASP A 646 6.76 -33.01 -4.03
N VAL A 647 6.22 -34.22 -4.02
CA VAL A 647 4.93 -34.53 -3.39
C VAL A 647 5.14 -35.58 -2.34
N GLY A 648 4.49 -35.41 -1.20
CA GLY A 648 4.62 -36.36 -0.09
C GLY A 648 3.52 -36.26 0.94
N TRP A 649 3.78 -36.92 2.07
CA TRP A 649 2.81 -37.16 3.11
C TRP A 649 3.41 -36.98 4.50
N THR A 650 2.53 -36.88 5.49
CA THR A 650 2.89 -36.77 6.89
C THR A 650 2.90 -38.17 7.50
N LEU A 651 4.04 -38.56 8.05
CA LEU A 651 4.21 -39.75 8.86
C LEU A 651 4.23 -39.36 10.34
N THR A 652 3.24 -39.84 11.11
CA THR A 652 3.27 -39.78 12.57
C THR A 652 3.87 -41.08 13.10
N VAL A 653 4.92 -40.97 13.92
CA VAL A 653 5.50 -42.08 14.66
C VAL A 653 5.08 -41.96 16.12
N LYS A 654 4.35 -42.94 16.63
CA LYS A 654 4.02 -43.09 18.05
C LYS A 654 5.04 -44.03 18.69
N THR A 655 5.65 -43.58 19.77
CA THR A 655 6.66 -44.34 20.51
C THR A 655 6.78 -43.79 21.95
N THR A 656 7.73 -44.30 22.75
CA THR A 656 7.95 -43.79 24.11
C THR A 656 8.34 -42.29 24.08
N PRO A 657 7.75 -41.43 24.95
CA PRO A 657 8.14 -40.03 25.05
C PRO A 657 9.66 -39.83 25.20
N GLY A 658 10.21 -38.88 24.45
CA GLY A 658 11.66 -38.60 24.44
C GLY A 658 12.52 -39.61 23.66
N ALA A 659 11.96 -40.71 23.15
CA ALA A 659 12.68 -41.65 22.31
C ALA A 659 13.16 -40.99 21.01
N GLU A 660 14.36 -41.35 20.56
CA GLU A 660 14.85 -40.91 19.27
C GLU A 660 14.14 -41.69 18.15
N VAL A 661 13.53 -40.94 17.23
CA VAL A 661 12.95 -41.46 15.99
C VAL A 661 13.85 -41.07 14.84
N MET A 662 14.31 -42.06 14.09
CA MET A 662 15.08 -41.89 12.85
C MET A 662 14.32 -42.52 11.69
N VAL A 663 14.16 -41.80 10.60
CA VAL A 663 13.62 -42.32 9.35
C VAL A 663 14.72 -42.31 8.30
N VAL A 664 14.96 -43.45 7.66
CA VAL A 664 15.88 -43.58 6.53
C VAL A 664 15.12 -43.84 5.24
N ASP A 665 15.61 -43.29 4.13
CA ASP A 665 15.08 -43.52 2.79
C ASP A 665 15.48 -44.90 2.25
N LYS A 666 14.99 -45.25 1.06
CA LYS A 666 15.29 -46.52 0.37
C LYS A 666 16.78 -46.76 0.09
N ASP A 667 17.59 -45.70 0.07
CA ASP A 667 19.04 -45.77 -0.14
C ASP A 667 19.80 -45.84 1.20
N GLY A 668 19.09 -45.91 2.33
CA GLY A 668 19.65 -45.94 3.68
C GLY A 668 20.11 -44.57 4.19
N ARG A 669 19.79 -43.48 3.50
CA ARG A 669 20.15 -42.12 3.94
C ARG A 669 19.13 -41.59 4.94
N GLU A 670 19.58 -40.83 5.92
CA GLU A 670 18.70 -40.19 6.89
C GLU A 670 17.79 -39.17 6.20
N ALA A 671 16.48 -39.39 6.28
CA ALA A 671 15.46 -38.48 5.76
C ALA A 671 14.89 -37.58 6.87
N PHE A 672 14.89 -38.07 8.12
CA PHE A 672 14.37 -37.34 9.27
C PHE A 672 14.92 -37.92 10.59
N ARG A 673 15.17 -37.05 11.57
CA ARG A 673 15.52 -37.44 12.94
C ARG A 673 14.93 -36.43 13.94
N GLN A 674 14.19 -36.91 14.92
CA GLN A 674 13.65 -36.09 16.01
C GLN A 674 13.41 -36.95 17.25
N LYS A 675 13.44 -36.36 18.44
CA LYS A 675 12.86 -37.00 19.63
C LYS A 675 11.34 -36.92 19.59
N ALA A 676 10.68 -37.99 20.01
CA ALA A 676 9.25 -37.98 20.28
C ALA A 676 8.92 -36.95 21.38
N ASP A 677 7.80 -36.25 21.22
CA ASP A 677 7.31 -35.27 22.18
C ASP A 677 6.82 -35.93 23.50
N GLU A 678 6.27 -35.11 24.39
CA GLU A 678 5.73 -35.57 25.69
C GLU A 678 4.56 -36.55 25.53
N GLN A 679 3.88 -36.53 24.38
CA GLN A 679 2.80 -37.44 24.03
C GLN A 679 3.32 -38.68 23.27
N GLY A 680 4.64 -38.83 23.12
CA GLY A 680 5.24 -39.95 22.42
C GLY A 680 5.13 -39.85 20.89
N ARG A 681 4.97 -38.65 20.34
CA ARG A 681 4.80 -38.45 18.89
C ARG A 681 6.01 -37.78 18.25
N ALA A 682 6.44 -38.31 17.11
CA ALA A 682 7.34 -37.62 16.18
C ALA A 682 6.65 -37.50 14.82
N VAL A 683 6.75 -36.33 14.18
CA VAL A 683 6.02 -36.04 12.94
C VAL A 683 7.01 -35.67 11.83
N ALA A 684 7.06 -36.50 10.78
CA ALA A 684 7.93 -36.31 9.62
C ALA A 684 7.11 -36.00 8.37
N ARG A 685 7.56 -35.02 7.56
CA ARG A 685 7.03 -34.80 6.21
C ARG A 685 7.99 -35.44 5.21
N LEU A 686 7.54 -36.47 4.52
CA LEU A 686 8.38 -37.36 3.73
C LEU A 686 7.87 -37.41 2.29
N VAL A 687 8.79 -37.45 1.34
CA VAL A 687 8.47 -37.37 -0.10
C VAL A 687 7.98 -38.73 -0.59
N GLN A 688 6.85 -38.76 -1.29
CA GLN A 688 6.39 -39.92 -2.05
C GLN A 688 7.12 -40.00 -3.39
N TYR A 689 7.09 -38.90 -4.16
CA TYR A 689 7.76 -38.84 -5.45
C TYR A 689 8.36 -37.46 -5.71
N ARG A 690 9.42 -37.45 -6.51
CA ARG A 690 10.01 -36.24 -7.10
C ARG A 690 9.56 -36.10 -8.53
N ALA A 691 9.25 -34.89 -8.95
CA ALA A 691 8.81 -34.61 -10.31
C ALA A 691 9.60 -33.47 -10.92
N LYS A 692 9.91 -33.60 -12.21
CA LYS A 692 10.69 -32.63 -12.96
C LYS A 692 10.13 -32.46 -14.37
N GLY A 693 9.99 -31.21 -14.83
CA GLY A 693 9.57 -30.92 -16.20
C GLY A 693 10.74 -30.95 -17.17
N ASN A 694 10.64 -31.65 -18.30
CA ASN A 694 11.73 -31.72 -19.30
C ASN A 694 11.79 -30.53 -20.28
N GLY A 695 11.27 -29.36 -19.87
CA GLY A 695 10.99 -28.27 -20.81
C GLY A 695 9.94 -28.66 -21.86
N ARG A 696 9.71 -27.80 -22.87
CA ARG A 696 8.82 -28.12 -23.99
C ARG A 696 9.51 -29.07 -24.97
N VAL A 697 9.00 -30.30 -25.07
CA VAL A 697 9.30 -31.24 -26.17
C VAL A 697 8.25 -31.06 -27.27
N VAL A 698 8.67 -31.15 -28.53
CA VAL A 698 7.74 -31.11 -29.68
C VAL A 698 7.35 -32.54 -30.01
N GLU A 699 6.07 -32.87 -29.81
CA GLU A 699 5.48 -34.15 -30.23
C GLU A 699 4.31 -33.89 -31.16
N ALA A 700 4.32 -34.53 -32.34
CA ALA A 700 3.28 -34.38 -33.37
C ALA A 700 2.96 -32.89 -33.70
N GLY A 701 4.00 -32.04 -33.75
CA GLY A 701 3.85 -30.60 -34.03
C GLY A 701 3.29 -29.77 -32.87
N ARG A 702 2.98 -30.38 -31.72
CA ARG A 702 2.53 -29.70 -30.50
C ARG A 702 3.65 -29.65 -29.47
N ARG A 703 3.80 -28.50 -28.83
CA ARG A 703 4.73 -28.35 -27.70
C ARG A 703 4.06 -28.88 -26.44
N ILE A 704 4.59 -29.96 -25.89
CA ILE A 704 4.13 -30.57 -24.64
C ILE A 704 5.23 -30.49 -23.58
N VAL A 705 4.86 -30.43 -22.31
CA VAL A 705 5.82 -30.59 -21.21
C VAL A 705 5.67 -32.00 -20.67
N LYS A 706 6.72 -32.82 -20.80
CA LYS A 706 6.78 -34.12 -20.15
C LYS A 706 7.23 -33.94 -18.71
N ILE A 707 6.51 -34.57 -17.79
CA ILE A 707 6.85 -34.59 -16.37
C ILE A 707 7.41 -35.98 -16.06
N GLU A 708 8.69 -36.04 -15.72
CA GLU A 708 9.31 -37.25 -15.19
C GLU A 708 8.99 -37.36 -13.70
N ARG A 709 8.66 -38.57 -13.25
CA ARG A 709 8.40 -38.86 -11.84
C ARG A 709 9.32 -39.98 -11.36
N SER A 710 9.92 -39.78 -10.19
CA SER A 710 10.75 -40.78 -9.52
C SER A 710 10.15 -41.12 -8.17
N ASP A 711 9.79 -42.39 -7.98
CA ASP A 711 9.25 -42.90 -6.72
C ASP A 711 10.36 -43.05 -5.66
N VAL A 712 10.11 -42.44 -4.51
CA VAL A 712 10.97 -42.42 -3.33
C VAL A 712 10.17 -42.68 -2.04
N SER A 713 8.99 -43.27 -2.18
CA SER A 713 8.01 -43.44 -1.10
C SER A 713 8.38 -44.48 -0.04
N ALA A 714 9.41 -45.29 -0.26
CA ALA A 714 9.85 -46.34 0.66
C ALA A 714 10.81 -45.79 1.73
N TYR A 715 10.44 -46.00 2.99
CA TYR A 715 11.17 -45.56 4.18
C TYR A 715 11.29 -46.68 5.21
N THR A 716 12.29 -46.58 6.09
CA THR A 716 12.39 -47.40 7.31
C THR A 716 12.44 -46.48 8.52
N VAL A 717 11.49 -46.65 9.44
CA VAL A 717 11.38 -45.92 10.70
C VAL A 717 12.07 -46.73 11.78
N LYS A 718 12.91 -46.09 12.60
CA LYS A 718 13.62 -46.70 13.72
C LYS A 718 13.39 -45.89 14.98
N ALA A 719 12.97 -46.56 16.05
CA ALA A 719 12.79 -45.96 17.38
C ALA A 719 12.85 -47.06 18.45
N ASN A 720 13.46 -46.77 19.60
CA ASN A 720 13.55 -47.72 20.74
C ASN A 720 14.07 -49.12 20.37
N GLY A 721 15.05 -49.20 19.47
CA GLY A 721 15.61 -50.49 19.01
C GLY A 721 14.67 -51.31 18.11
N LYS A 722 13.50 -50.78 17.76
CA LYS A 722 12.57 -51.36 16.79
C LYS A 722 12.69 -50.66 15.45
N GLU A 723 12.38 -51.38 14.38
CA GLU A 723 12.30 -50.83 13.03
C GLU A 723 11.04 -51.28 12.30
N LYS A 724 10.54 -50.42 11.41
CA LYS A 724 9.38 -50.71 10.57
C LYS A 724 9.49 -50.03 9.22
N SER A 725 9.36 -50.82 8.15
CA SER A 725 9.29 -50.30 6.79
C SER A 725 7.90 -49.72 6.50
N VAL A 726 7.87 -48.61 5.76
CA VAL A 726 6.67 -47.86 5.40
C VAL A 726 6.78 -47.44 3.95
N VAL A 727 5.70 -47.59 3.19
CA VAL A 727 5.56 -47.01 1.86
C VAL A 727 4.52 -45.89 1.95
N LEU A 728 4.93 -44.64 1.71
CA LEU A 728 4.07 -43.48 1.88
C LEU A 728 3.35 -43.09 0.59
N THR A 729 2.09 -43.48 0.49
CA THR A 729 1.15 -43.05 -0.58
C THR A 729 0.00 -42.19 -0.08
N ALA A 730 -0.10 -42.02 1.24
CA ALA A 730 -1.02 -41.16 1.97
C ALA A 730 -0.39 -40.82 3.34
N ASP A 731 -1.03 -39.94 4.10
CA ASP A 731 -0.67 -39.75 5.52
C ASP A 731 -0.77 -41.09 6.26
N ALA A 732 0.23 -41.36 7.10
CA ALA A 732 0.35 -42.64 7.79
C ALA A 732 0.72 -42.45 9.25
N GLU A 733 0.31 -43.42 10.07
CA GLU A 733 0.71 -43.52 11.47
C GLU A 733 1.39 -44.87 11.71
N VAL A 734 2.49 -44.86 12.46
CA VAL A 734 3.27 -46.03 12.80
C VAL A 734 3.56 -46.03 14.29
N GLU A 735 3.33 -47.16 14.94
CA GLU A 735 3.67 -47.38 16.34
C GLU A 735 4.94 -48.24 16.44
N LEU A 736 5.89 -47.79 17.28
CA LEU A 736 7.16 -48.45 17.60
C LEU A 736 7.35 -48.55 19.10
#